data_AF-A0A0U1LU65-F1
#
_entry.id   AF-A0A0U1LU65-F1
#
_cell.length_a   1.000
_cell.length_b   1.000
_cell.length_c   1.000
_cell.angle_alpha   90.00
_cell.angle_beta   90.00
_cell.angle_gamma   90.00
#
_symmetry.space_group_name_H-M   'P 1'
#
loop_
_entity.id
_entity.type
_entity.pdbx_description
1 polymer ?
#
loop_
_entity_poly.entity_id
_entity_poly.type
_entity_poly.pdbx_seq_one_letter_code
_entity_poly.pdbx_strand_id
1 'polypeptide(L)'
;MSDIEKVDTAASRQSAQSRRLDVSQSVTRVYSAPHIDNQSAFYVTDGNEGGEDGENLDRTAPSYTNQDDSSSQQDLENGNQVPELQKAQTAKSQRSERDPKLIAWKGNDDPENPKNWSMKKRWAAVFVVSCYTLISPVSSSMLAPALPSIAKDLNIHNEIELEMTLSIFVLAYAIGPLFFGPLSEIYGRAIVLQLANVIYLVFNIACGGSAPLSIGGGVMSDCFRAEERGKAMAIYSLAPLLGPAIGPIAGGFISENTTWRWIFYATSIADGFIQVVGLLLLQETYGPVLLQRKAKKLRKDTGDSEWHTEFDNPQRSITKTLSLSLRRPFILITTQPIVQALSVFMAYIYGLMYLMLASFPDLFTSPEYYGESVGIGGLNYISLGVGFFLGAQITARLNDRIYKKLSARNNGVGQPEYRTPLLFLGSFLIPVGLFIYGWTAQYKVHWIAPNIGAAIFCVGAIMSFQCIQVYLVDTYTRYAASALAAAVLLRSLAGFGFPLFAPYMFKALHYGWGNSLMAFVAIGIGCPAPLLLWKYGAKLRLQALSSVVGALDNGLAITPQLGWNTWNSFACSLNETVILNAAKRIVALGFKDLGYEYVVLDDCWSAGRNSSGYLVPDTAKFPNGIDGLAEKIHDMGLKIGIYSSAGTLTCARYAGSLGYEEKDAELWASWGIDYLKYDNCYNQGEEGTPKLSYDRYNAMGQALNKTGRPILYSMCNWGSDGPWNFASTIANSWRTSGDLLNTWDRVDANCPCADLDGLDCKMPGFRCSVLNVLNKAVYYVSKAFPGAWNDLDMLQVGNGGLQDDEAVAHMSLWAAFKSPLLMTNVMTSIDAPTLSILQNPAVLAISQDPAGSSVSRIWRNWAADGSEIQLFSGSLTGGDQVVVLLNGGSKTREMNATLEDIFWQSGVEGTASQVQQAWDVYDLWANRLDNATANAIINGTATTASSRFNATARGGAKHVYAQVPASSDKWLMGSKVSSVQPRGTVRANVPAHGVALLRLRAKQTNDEL
;
A
#
# COMPACT_ATOMS: atom_id res chain seq x y z
N MET A 1 -69.46 -39.86 -15.78
CA MET A 1 -68.46 -39.57 -14.73
C MET A 1 -67.51 -38.50 -15.27
N SER A 2 -67.84 -37.20 -15.27
CA SER A 2 -68.89 -36.49 -14.52
C SER A 2 -68.62 -36.56 -12.99
N ASP A 3 -68.67 -35.47 -12.21
CA ASP A 3 -69.38 -34.20 -12.40
C ASP A 3 -68.76 -32.97 -11.68
N ILE A 4 -69.13 -31.77 -12.16
CA ILE A 4 -69.46 -30.52 -11.39
C ILE A 4 -68.33 -29.87 -10.54
N GLU A 5 -67.73 -28.75 -10.99
CA GLU A 5 -68.03 -27.32 -10.62
C GLU A 5 -67.66 -26.91 -9.18
N LYS A 6 -67.26 -25.68 -8.78
CA LYS A 6 -66.78 -24.37 -9.30
C LYS A 6 -66.71 -23.44 -8.04
N VAL A 7 -66.45 -22.14 -8.21
CA VAL A 7 -66.78 -21.01 -7.29
C VAL A 7 -65.76 -20.67 -6.18
N ASP A 8 -64.73 -19.92 -6.60
CA ASP A 8 -64.40 -18.54 -6.15
C ASP A 8 -63.85 -18.15 -4.76
N THR A 9 -63.24 -16.94 -4.77
CA THR A 9 -62.97 -15.98 -3.67
C THR A 9 -61.80 -16.20 -2.70
N ALA A 10 -60.60 -15.86 -3.21
CA ALA A 10 -59.79 -14.70 -2.79
C ALA A 10 -59.34 -14.45 -1.33
N ALA A 11 -58.04 -14.09 -1.24
CA ALA A 11 -57.40 -13.14 -0.31
C ALA A 11 -57.18 -13.50 1.19
N SER A 12 -55.91 -13.72 1.54
CA SER A 12 -55.21 -12.95 2.60
C SER A 12 -53.67 -13.04 2.43
N ARG A 13 -52.87 -12.43 3.32
CA ARG A 13 -51.42 -12.18 3.17
C ARG A 13 -50.55 -12.96 4.17
N GLN A 14 -49.25 -13.05 3.85
CA GLN A 14 -48.11 -13.27 4.79
C GLN A 14 -47.99 -14.68 5.42
N SER A 15 -46.79 -15.22 5.73
CA SER A 15 -45.41 -14.71 5.55
C SER A 15 -44.37 -15.83 5.47
N ALA A 16 -43.17 -15.47 4.98
CA ALA A 16 -41.85 -16.02 5.31
C ALA A 16 -41.52 -17.50 5.01
N GLN A 17 -40.67 -17.71 3.99
CA GLN A 17 -39.34 -18.30 4.24
C GLN A 17 -38.32 -17.87 3.18
N SER A 18 -37.07 -17.69 3.60
CA SER A 18 -35.98 -17.17 2.77
C SER A 18 -35.34 -18.24 1.88
N ARG A 19 -35.07 -17.91 0.61
CA ARG A 19 -34.10 -18.63 -0.22
C ARG A 19 -32.84 -17.77 -0.40
N ARG A 20 -31.67 -18.35 -0.11
CA ARG A 20 -30.38 -17.80 -0.57
C ARG A 20 -30.27 -18.04 -2.08
N LEU A 21 -29.70 -17.08 -2.80
CA LEU A 21 -29.25 -17.24 -4.18
C LEU A 21 -27.73 -17.40 -4.16
N ASP A 22 -27.21 -18.38 -4.91
CA ASP A 22 -25.77 -18.55 -5.08
C ASP A 22 -25.19 -17.46 -5.98
N VAL A 23 -24.16 -16.77 -5.48
CA VAL A 23 -23.39 -15.78 -6.23
C VAL A 23 -21.90 -16.14 -6.10
N SER A 24 -21.45 -17.12 -6.88
CA SER A 24 -20.06 -17.58 -6.84
C SER A 24 -19.51 -18.11 -8.18
N GLN A 25 -19.65 -17.34 -9.26
CA GLN A 25 -18.91 -17.56 -10.53
C GLN A 25 -18.95 -16.31 -11.43
N SER A 26 -17.93 -15.42 -11.37
CA SER A 26 -17.56 -14.48 -12.46
C SER A 26 -16.41 -13.48 -12.17
N VAL A 27 -15.72 -13.48 -11.01
CA VAL A 27 -14.62 -12.52 -10.74
C VAL A 27 -13.29 -13.21 -10.38
N THR A 28 -12.47 -13.50 -11.39
CA THR A 28 -11.08 -14.01 -11.24
C THR A 28 -10.19 -13.60 -12.42
N ARG A 29 -9.69 -12.35 -12.39
CA ARG A 29 -8.57 -11.71 -13.13
C ARG A 29 -8.71 -10.19 -12.89
N VAL A 30 -7.68 -9.33 -12.83
CA VAL A 30 -6.23 -9.47 -12.57
C VAL A 30 -5.79 -8.13 -11.95
N TYR A 31 -4.95 -8.15 -10.91
CA TYR A 31 -4.18 -6.97 -10.48
C TYR A 31 -2.81 -7.44 -9.97
N SER A 32 -1.75 -7.07 -10.70
CA SER A 32 -0.36 -7.36 -10.34
C SER A 32 0.57 -6.32 -10.98
N ALA A 33 0.89 -5.26 -10.23
CA ALA A 33 1.89 -4.30 -10.65
C ALA A 33 3.32 -4.90 -10.56
N PRO A 34 4.28 -4.47 -11.41
CA PRO A 34 5.67 -4.89 -11.30
C PRO A 34 6.31 -4.49 -9.96
N HIS A 35 7.29 -5.27 -9.49
CA HIS A 35 8.12 -4.87 -8.35
C HIS A 35 9.00 -3.67 -8.73
N ILE A 36 8.77 -2.54 -8.07
CA ILE A 36 9.70 -1.40 -8.07
C ILE A 36 10.70 -1.61 -6.92
N ASP A 37 11.94 -1.95 -7.27
CA ASP A 37 13.07 -1.85 -6.35
C ASP A 37 13.37 -0.36 -6.09
N ASN A 38 13.16 0.10 -4.85
CA ASN A 38 13.72 1.35 -4.35
C ASN A 38 13.75 1.36 -2.81
N GLN A 39 14.95 1.48 -2.21
CA GLN A 39 15.11 1.73 -0.77
C GLN A 39 15.17 3.22 -0.41
N SER A 40 14.98 4.11 -1.39
CA SER A 40 15.19 5.56 -1.27
C SER A 40 13.92 6.35 -1.64
N ALA A 41 13.06 6.63 -0.64
CA ALA A 41 12.12 7.78 -0.57
C ALA A 41 11.06 7.63 0.54
N PHE A 42 11.42 7.65 1.84
CA PHE A 42 10.45 7.84 2.94
C PHE A 42 11.06 8.57 4.13
N TYR A 43 10.78 9.88 4.25
CA TYR A 43 10.93 10.64 5.50
C TYR A 43 9.59 10.65 6.26
N VAL A 44 9.64 10.70 7.59
CA VAL A 44 8.48 10.70 8.49
C VAL A 44 8.80 11.65 9.65
N THR A 45 7.91 12.63 9.87
CA THR A 45 8.14 13.84 10.69
C THR A 45 6.77 14.46 11.09
N ASP A 46 6.01 14.02 12.11
CA ASP A 46 6.27 13.13 13.26
C ASP A 46 6.99 13.76 14.48
N GLY A 47 6.60 14.99 14.86
CA GLY A 47 6.99 15.65 16.13
C GLY A 47 6.16 15.24 17.36
N ASN A 48 6.41 15.87 18.51
CA ASN A 48 5.44 16.71 19.25
C ASN A 48 6.11 17.51 20.39
N GLU A 49 5.37 18.48 20.96
CA GLU A 49 5.48 19.04 22.33
C GLU A 49 6.81 19.69 22.84
N GLY A 50 6.71 21.00 23.12
CA GLY A 50 6.72 21.48 24.51
C GLY A 50 8.04 22.00 25.10
N GLY A 51 8.28 23.31 24.99
CA GLY A 51 9.25 24.07 25.78
C GLY A 51 8.99 25.58 25.65
N GLU A 52 8.96 26.29 26.78
CA GLU A 52 8.77 27.76 26.83
C GLU A 52 10.12 28.50 26.79
N ASP A 53 10.09 29.83 27.03
CA ASP A 53 11.19 30.81 26.90
C ASP A 53 11.63 31.13 25.44
N GLY A 54 11.98 32.36 25.06
CA GLY A 54 11.90 33.62 25.79
C GLY A 54 12.62 34.78 25.05
N GLU A 55 12.02 35.97 25.04
CA GLU A 55 12.57 37.29 24.66
C GLU A 55 12.99 37.61 23.20
N ASN A 56 12.39 38.70 22.70
CA ASN A 56 12.86 39.75 21.79
C ASN A 56 14.28 39.68 21.17
N LEU A 57 14.41 40.07 19.88
CA LEU A 57 15.02 41.38 19.54
C LEU A 57 14.77 41.86 18.10
N ASP A 58 15.01 43.17 17.93
CA ASP A 58 14.48 44.10 16.93
C ASP A 58 15.32 44.22 15.62
N ARG A 59 14.71 44.83 14.58
CA ARG A 59 15.31 45.64 13.49
C ARG A 59 15.88 45.10 12.15
N THR A 60 15.39 45.81 11.10
CA THR A 60 16.04 46.34 9.87
C THR A 60 16.45 45.42 8.72
N ALA A 61 15.84 45.68 7.56
CA ALA A 61 16.38 45.43 6.22
C ALA A 61 17.09 46.67 5.66
N PRO A 62 17.92 46.51 4.62
CA PRO A 62 17.92 47.49 3.52
C PRO A 62 17.90 46.85 2.11
N SER A 63 17.42 47.63 1.14
CA SER A 63 17.36 47.33 -0.30
C SER A 63 18.52 47.97 -1.08
N TYR A 64 19.00 47.37 -2.18
CA TYR A 64 19.65 48.03 -3.34
C TYR A 64 19.67 47.05 -4.55
N THR A 65 18.85 47.25 -5.61
CA THR A 65 19.07 48.00 -6.88
C THR A 65 19.89 47.29 -7.98
N ASN A 66 19.36 47.29 -9.21
CA ASN A 66 19.95 46.70 -10.43
C ASN A 66 21.04 47.59 -11.06
N GLN A 67 21.92 46.99 -11.86
CA GLN A 67 22.43 47.61 -13.10
C GLN A 67 22.97 46.57 -14.10
N ASP A 68 22.78 46.81 -15.39
CA ASP A 68 23.30 46.02 -16.51
C ASP A 68 24.74 46.41 -16.88
N ASP A 69 25.47 45.52 -17.57
CA ASP A 69 26.34 45.92 -18.69
C ASP A 69 26.58 44.76 -19.69
N SER A 70 27.19 45.02 -20.85
CA SER A 70 27.07 44.19 -22.05
C SER A 70 28.30 44.11 -22.97
N SER A 71 28.25 43.15 -23.93
CA SER A 71 29.14 42.96 -25.10
C SER A 71 30.55 42.43 -24.84
N SER A 72 31.04 41.45 -25.59
CA SER A 72 31.57 41.64 -26.95
C SER A 72 31.80 40.29 -27.69
N GLN A 73 31.99 40.33 -29.02
CA GLN A 73 32.13 39.15 -29.89
C GLN A 73 33.56 39.01 -30.48
N GLN A 74 33.93 37.80 -30.88
CA GLN A 74 34.92 37.54 -31.95
C GLN A 74 34.61 36.19 -32.64
N ASP A 75 34.94 36.07 -33.93
CA ASP A 75 34.42 35.04 -34.85
C ASP A 75 35.38 34.84 -36.06
N LEU A 76 35.16 33.77 -36.87
CA LEU A 76 35.93 33.35 -38.08
C LEU A 76 37.35 32.79 -37.78
N GLU A 77 38.00 31.85 -38.50
CA GLU A 77 37.71 30.93 -39.64
C GLU A 77 38.90 29.89 -39.68
N ASN A 78 38.98 28.74 -40.37
CA ASN A 78 38.12 27.84 -41.18
C ASN A 78 38.84 26.45 -41.28
N GLY A 79 38.22 25.37 -41.80
CA GLY A 79 38.94 24.13 -42.17
C GLY A 79 38.10 22.84 -42.34
N ASN A 80 37.97 22.32 -43.57
CA ASN A 80 37.16 21.14 -43.89
C ASN A 80 37.84 19.78 -43.61
N GLN A 81 37.11 18.81 -43.04
CA GLN A 81 37.04 17.42 -43.55
C GLN A 81 35.90 16.58 -42.91
N VAL A 82 35.18 15.82 -43.77
CA VAL A 82 34.09 14.84 -43.49
C VAL A 82 34.21 13.81 -44.64
N PRO A 83 34.23 12.47 -44.44
CA PRO A 83 33.24 11.64 -43.70
C PRO A 83 33.89 10.77 -42.59
N GLU A 84 33.23 9.84 -41.87
CA GLU A 84 32.00 9.06 -42.12
C GLU A 84 31.26 8.68 -40.81
N LEU A 85 30.04 8.12 -40.90
CA LEU A 85 29.19 7.87 -39.74
C LEU A 85 29.70 6.75 -38.83
N GLN A 86 29.99 7.08 -37.57
CA GLN A 86 29.83 6.14 -36.45
C GLN A 86 28.87 6.67 -35.39
N LYS A 87 28.12 5.74 -34.78
CA LYS A 87 26.94 6.00 -33.96
C LYS A 87 27.26 6.80 -32.69
N ALA A 88 27.07 8.12 -32.73
CA ALA A 88 26.91 8.91 -31.52
C ALA A 88 25.66 8.43 -30.77
N GLN A 89 25.83 7.75 -29.64
CA GLN A 89 24.71 7.41 -28.76
C GLN A 89 24.13 8.69 -28.20
N THR A 90 22.83 8.91 -28.39
CA THR A 90 22.13 10.09 -27.89
C THR A 90 22.32 10.23 -26.39
N ALA A 91 22.62 11.46 -25.94
CA ALA A 91 22.92 11.72 -24.54
C ALA A 91 21.75 11.31 -23.65
N LYS A 92 22.03 10.49 -22.63
CA LYS A 92 21.09 10.29 -21.53
C LYS A 92 20.82 11.66 -20.90
N SER A 93 19.56 11.91 -20.54
CA SER A 93 19.14 13.15 -19.90
C SER A 93 20.06 13.50 -18.73
N GLN A 94 20.34 14.80 -18.57
CA GLN A 94 21.15 15.28 -17.46
C GLN A 94 20.49 14.84 -16.16
N ARG A 95 21.17 13.90 -15.48
CA ARG A 95 20.89 13.52 -14.10
C ARG A 95 20.86 14.81 -13.27
N SER A 96 19.86 14.92 -12.39
CA SER A 96 19.72 15.99 -11.40
C SER A 96 21.08 16.52 -10.94
N GLU A 97 21.23 17.84 -10.84
CA GLU A 97 22.39 18.43 -10.17
C GLU A 97 22.56 17.71 -8.83
N ARG A 98 23.68 17.00 -8.71
CA ARG A 98 24.00 16.27 -7.49
C ARG A 98 24.35 17.35 -6.48
N ASP A 99 23.54 17.47 -5.45
CA ASP A 99 23.91 18.15 -4.22
C ASP A 99 25.38 17.79 -3.91
N PRO A 100 26.31 18.76 -3.97
CA PRO A 100 27.74 18.47 -3.88
C PRO A 100 28.17 18.02 -2.48
N LYS A 101 27.28 18.16 -1.48
CA LYS A 101 27.49 17.81 -0.08
C LYS A 101 26.70 16.55 0.34
N LEU A 102 25.86 15.98 -0.55
CA LEU A 102 25.18 14.71 -0.34
C LEU A 102 26.12 13.51 -0.55
N ILE A 103 26.38 12.78 0.53
CA ILE A 103 27.28 11.63 0.57
C ILE A 103 26.48 10.35 0.31
N ALA A 104 26.52 9.92 -0.94
CA ALA A 104 26.04 8.62 -1.42
C ALA A 104 27.20 7.76 -1.97
N TRP A 105 26.90 6.50 -2.36
CA TRP A 105 27.88 5.61 -3.01
C TRP A 105 28.33 6.18 -4.36
N LYS A 106 29.63 6.06 -4.67
CA LYS A 106 30.23 6.64 -5.89
C LYS A 106 29.71 5.99 -7.18
N GLY A 107 29.23 4.75 -7.10
CA GLY A 107 28.56 4.00 -8.17
C GLY A 107 28.08 2.64 -7.67
N ASN A 108 27.53 1.82 -8.58
CA ASN A 108 27.08 0.46 -8.25
C ASN A 108 28.22 -0.46 -7.79
N ASP A 109 29.46 -0.12 -8.15
CA ASP A 109 30.68 -0.90 -7.93
C ASP A 109 31.62 -0.26 -6.88
N ASP A 110 31.10 0.67 -6.06
CA ASP A 110 31.86 1.30 -4.97
C ASP A 110 32.42 0.22 -4.00
N PRO A 111 33.75 0.14 -3.79
CA PRO A 111 34.37 -0.92 -2.99
C PRO A 111 34.14 -0.76 -1.48
N GLU A 112 33.71 0.41 -1.01
CA GLU A 112 33.30 0.59 0.38
C GLU A 112 31.97 -0.12 0.68
N ASN A 113 31.11 -0.29 -0.33
CA ASN A 113 29.81 -0.94 -0.21
C ASN A 113 29.95 -2.44 0.14
N PRO A 114 29.34 -2.94 1.23
CA PRO A 114 29.43 -4.35 1.64
C PRO A 114 28.98 -5.37 0.59
N LYS A 115 28.07 -5.00 -0.34
CA LYS A 115 27.64 -5.84 -1.47
C LYS A 115 28.70 -6.01 -2.57
N ASN A 116 29.82 -5.28 -2.47
CA ASN A 116 30.94 -5.29 -3.41
C ASN A 116 32.25 -5.78 -2.78
N TRP A 117 32.27 -6.04 -1.47
CA TRP A 117 33.44 -6.63 -0.79
C TRP A 117 33.87 -7.97 -1.41
N SER A 118 35.13 -8.34 -1.27
CA SER A 118 35.64 -9.64 -1.73
C SER A 118 34.94 -10.81 -1.03
N MET A 119 34.74 -11.92 -1.74
CA MET A 119 34.00 -13.07 -1.22
C MET A 119 34.58 -13.63 0.08
N LYS A 120 35.92 -13.63 0.24
CA LYS A 120 36.59 -14.01 1.49
C LYS A 120 36.09 -13.17 2.69
N LYS A 121 35.94 -11.86 2.50
CA LYS A 121 35.47 -10.93 3.54
C LYS A 121 33.98 -11.13 3.87
N ARG A 122 33.12 -11.36 2.86
CA ARG A 122 31.69 -11.67 3.08
C ARG A 122 31.51 -12.97 3.86
N TRP A 123 32.22 -14.03 3.48
CA TRP A 123 32.13 -15.34 4.16
C TRP A 123 32.74 -15.32 5.57
N ALA A 124 33.77 -14.50 5.84
CA ALA A 124 34.27 -14.29 7.20
C ALA A 124 33.21 -13.67 8.13
N ALA A 125 32.45 -12.67 7.66
CA ALA A 125 31.34 -12.10 8.41
C ALA A 125 30.22 -13.12 8.67
N VAL A 126 29.82 -13.90 7.66
CA VAL A 126 28.83 -14.99 7.82
C VAL A 126 29.32 -16.04 8.84
N PHE A 127 30.60 -16.41 8.80
CA PHE A 127 31.19 -17.38 9.72
C PHE A 127 31.09 -16.91 11.18
N VAL A 128 31.59 -15.71 11.49
CA VAL A 128 31.52 -15.13 12.85
C VAL A 128 30.08 -15.05 13.35
N VAL A 129 29.17 -14.52 12.53
CA VAL A 129 27.75 -14.40 12.88
C VAL A 129 27.10 -15.76 13.12
N SER A 130 27.51 -16.80 12.38
CA SER A 130 27.05 -18.17 12.60
C SER A 130 27.63 -18.77 13.89
N CYS A 131 28.86 -18.43 14.28
CA CYS A 131 29.43 -18.87 15.56
C CYS A 131 28.69 -18.24 16.76
N TYR A 132 28.42 -16.93 16.72
CA TYR A 132 27.61 -16.25 17.75
C TYR A 132 26.18 -16.82 17.86
N THR A 133 25.56 -17.24 16.75
CA THR A 133 24.23 -17.86 16.80
C THR A 133 24.23 -19.37 17.00
N LEU A 134 25.40 -20.03 17.04
CA LEU A 134 25.59 -21.42 17.47
C LEU A 134 25.80 -21.53 18.98
N ILE A 135 26.69 -20.70 19.55
CA ILE A 135 27.17 -20.88 20.94
C ILE A 135 26.08 -20.72 21.99
N SER A 136 25.11 -19.82 21.77
CA SER A 136 24.01 -19.61 22.70
C SER A 136 23.02 -20.79 22.72
N PRO A 137 22.54 -21.35 21.58
CA PRO A 137 21.77 -22.61 21.58
C PRO A 137 22.53 -23.86 22.02
N VAL A 138 23.86 -23.87 21.90
CA VAL A 138 24.70 -24.91 22.54
C VAL A 138 24.57 -24.80 24.06
N SER A 139 24.83 -23.63 24.66
CA SER A 139 24.76 -23.44 26.11
C SER A 139 23.36 -23.75 26.67
N SER A 140 22.30 -23.28 26.00
CA SER A 140 20.91 -23.50 26.43
C SER A 140 20.50 -24.96 26.51
N SER A 141 21.04 -25.82 25.66
CA SER A 141 20.71 -27.25 25.59
C SER A 141 21.67 -28.13 26.38
N MET A 142 22.91 -27.67 26.59
CA MET A 142 23.94 -28.37 27.34
C MET A 142 23.59 -28.63 28.82
N LEU A 143 22.60 -27.89 29.36
CA LEU A 143 22.06 -28.09 30.71
C LEU A 143 21.19 -29.34 30.88
N ALA A 144 20.49 -29.80 29.84
CA ALA A 144 19.49 -30.88 29.95
C ALA A 144 20.02 -32.16 30.64
N PRO A 145 21.16 -32.78 30.23
CA PRO A 145 21.69 -33.96 30.91
C PRO A 145 22.27 -33.70 32.31
N ALA A 146 22.41 -32.43 32.72
CA ALA A 146 22.95 -32.04 34.02
C ALA A 146 21.86 -31.69 35.05
N LEU A 147 20.58 -31.62 34.65
CA LEU A 147 19.46 -31.28 35.54
C LEU A 147 19.42 -32.14 36.83
N PRO A 148 19.60 -33.48 36.80
CA PRO A 148 19.62 -34.29 38.03
C PRO A 148 20.77 -33.91 38.98
N SER A 149 21.92 -33.50 38.44
CA SER A 149 23.06 -33.02 39.22
C SER A 149 22.79 -31.63 39.82
N ILE A 150 22.20 -30.72 39.05
CA ILE A 150 21.83 -29.36 39.49
C ILE A 150 20.79 -29.43 40.62
N ALA A 151 19.76 -30.27 40.47
CA ALA A 151 18.72 -30.47 41.47
C ALA A 151 19.29 -30.91 42.83
N LYS A 152 20.26 -31.85 42.79
CA LYS A 152 20.95 -32.36 43.98
C LYS A 152 21.87 -31.32 44.61
N ASP A 153 22.65 -30.59 43.81
CA ASP A 153 23.62 -29.60 44.29
C ASP A 153 22.98 -28.34 44.89
N LEU A 154 21.83 -27.92 44.35
CA LEU A 154 21.09 -26.73 44.78
C LEU A 154 19.90 -27.07 45.70
N ASN A 155 19.67 -28.35 46.00
CA ASN A 155 18.56 -28.86 46.80
C ASN A 155 17.18 -28.40 46.28
N ILE A 156 16.99 -28.46 44.95
CA ILE A 156 15.71 -28.15 44.30
C ILE A 156 14.83 -29.40 44.37
N HIS A 157 13.66 -29.27 44.99
CA HIS A 157 12.70 -30.37 45.18
C HIS A 157 11.46 -30.27 44.27
N ASN A 158 11.35 -29.21 43.47
CA ASN A 158 10.19 -28.92 42.63
C ASN A 158 10.53 -29.17 41.15
N GLU A 159 9.80 -30.10 40.50
CA GLU A 159 9.98 -30.46 39.08
C GLU A 159 9.86 -29.22 38.16
N ILE A 160 8.96 -28.27 38.47
CA ILE A 160 8.80 -27.02 37.69
C ILE A 160 10.01 -26.10 37.83
N GLU A 161 10.56 -25.98 39.03
CA GLU A 161 11.70 -25.11 39.31
C GLU A 161 12.97 -25.64 38.63
N LEU A 162 13.12 -26.96 38.57
CA LEU A 162 14.20 -27.62 37.85
C LEU A 162 14.11 -27.38 36.34
N GLU A 163 12.95 -27.64 35.72
CA GLU A 163 12.72 -27.38 34.29
C GLU A 163 12.88 -25.89 33.95
N MET A 164 12.55 -24.99 34.88
CA MET A 164 12.76 -23.56 34.70
C MET A 164 14.25 -23.19 34.58
N THR A 165 15.18 -23.96 35.17
CA THR A 165 16.63 -23.72 34.98
C THR A 165 17.08 -23.93 33.54
N LEU A 166 16.46 -24.87 32.83
CA LEU A 166 16.67 -25.10 31.39
C LEU A 166 15.92 -24.05 30.55
N SER A 167 14.63 -23.85 30.86
CA SER A 167 13.73 -23.12 29.96
C SER A 167 13.85 -21.60 30.04
N ILE A 168 14.28 -21.02 31.18
CA ILE A 168 14.41 -19.57 31.37
C ILE A 168 15.39 -18.92 30.38
N PHE A 169 16.40 -19.67 29.92
CA PHE A 169 17.32 -19.24 28.87
C PHE A 169 16.57 -18.91 27.56
N VAL A 170 15.51 -19.66 27.25
CA VAL A 170 14.67 -19.49 26.06
C VAL A 170 13.76 -18.26 26.18
N LEU A 171 13.36 -17.87 27.39
CA LEU A 171 12.59 -16.65 27.62
C LEU A 171 13.37 -15.40 27.20
N ALA A 172 14.70 -15.39 27.37
CA ALA A 172 15.54 -14.31 26.87
C ALA A 172 15.57 -14.23 25.32
N TYR A 173 15.35 -15.32 24.59
CA TYR A 173 15.11 -15.29 23.13
C TYR A 173 13.74 -14.68 22.73
N ALA A 174 12.80 -14.52 23.68
CA ALA A 174 11.55 -13.81 23.41
C ALA A 174 11.77 -12.29 23.46
N ILE A 175 12.57 -11.83 24.43
CA ILE A 175 12.76 -10.41 24.73
C ILE A 175 13.90 -9.80 23.90
N GLY A 176 15.08 -10.43 23.88
CA GLY A 176 16.29 -9.87 23.25
C GLY A 176 16.11 -9.38 21.80
N PRO A 177 15.50 -10.18 20.89
CA PRO A 177 15.27 -9.77 19.51
C PRO A 177 14.52 -8.44 19.33
N LEU A 178 13.63 -8.09 20.25
CA LEU A 178 12.80 -6.88 20.20
C LEU A 178 13.62 -5.59 20.38
N PHE A 179 14.72 -5.66 21.15
CA PHE A 179 15.61 -4.52 21.43
C PHE A 179 16.84 -4.53 20.53
N PHE A 180 17.56 -5.66 20.47
CA PHE A 180 18.83 -5.77 19.74
C PHE A 180 18.67 -5.63 18.21
N GLY A 181 17.51 -6.01 17.66
CA GLY A 181 17.17 -5.79 16.25
C GLY A 181 17.18 -4.30 15.88
N PRO A 182 16.26 -3.48 16.43
CA PRO A 182 16.19 -2.05 16.16
C PRO A 182 17.47 -1.28 16.53
N LEU A 183 18.12 -1.62 17.65
CA LEU A 183 19.39 -1.00 18.04
C LEU A 183 20.49 -1.19 16.98
N SER A 184 20.52 -2.34 16.30
CA SER A 184 21.48 -2.61 15.21
C SER A 184 21.24 -1.78 13.93
N GLU A 185 20.09 -1.10 13.81
CA GLU A 185 19.75 -0.18 12.72
C GLU A 185 19.98 1.30 13.08
N ILE A 186 20.35 1.55 14.34
CA ILE A 186 20.74 2.88 14.86
C ILE A 186 22.27 2.94 15.01
N TYR A 187 22.87 1.94 15.66
CA TYR A 187 24.30 1.92 15.99
C TYR A 187 25.17 1.08 15.04
N GLY A 188 24.54 0.31 14.14
CA GLY A 188 25.20 -0.59 13.19
C GLY A 188 25.18 -2.07 13.64
N ARG A 189 25.32 -2.99 12.68
CA ARG A 189 25.22 -4.44 12.95
C ARG A 189 26.37 -4.94 13.81
N ALA A 190 27.59 -4.48 13.51
CA ALA A 190 28.79 -5.02 14.15
C ALA A 190 28.86 -4.65 15.64
N ILE A 191 28.67 -3.38 15.99
CA ILE A 191 28.76 -2.91 17.39
C ILE A 191 27.72 -3.63 18.27
N VAL A 192 26.47 -3.77 17.81
CA VAL A 192 25.40 -4.36 18.62
C VAL A 192 25.57 -5.89 18.74
N LEU A 193 26.06 -6.59 17.71
CA LEU A 193 26.46 -8.00 17.82
C LEU A 193 27.58 -8.20 18.85
N GLN A 194 28.64 -7.40 18.77
CA GLN A 194 29.78 -7.46 19.69
C GLN A 194 29.35 -7.23 21.15
N LEU A 195 28.61 -6.15 21.41
CA LEU A 195 28.12 -5.83 22.76
C LEU A 195 27.18 -6.89 23.30
N ALA A 196 26.25 -7.40 22.49
CA ALA A 196 25.31 -8.41 22.95
C ALA A 196 25.96 -9.78 23.22
N ASN A 197 27.03 -10.12 22.51
CA ASN A 197 27.81 -11.32 22.80
C ASN A 197 28.68 -11.14 24.06
N VAL A 198 29.26 -9.96 24.30
CA VAL A 198 29.95 -9.65 25.57
C VAL A 198 28.97 -9.69 26.76
N ILE A 199 27.74 -9.21 26.60
CA ILE A 199 26.68 -9.35 27.62
C ILE A 199 26.40 -10.82 27.88
N TYR A 200 26.20 -11.64 26.83
CA TYR A 200 26.04 -13.08 26.98
C TYR A 200 27.22 -13.73 27.72
N LEU A 201 28.46 -13.45 27.34
CA LEU A 201 29.67 -13.96 28.01
C LEU A 201 29.69 -13.66 29.51
N VAL A 202 29.46 -12.40 29.89
CA VAL A 202 29.49 -11.95 31.30
C VAL A 202 28.41 -12.65 32.13
N PHE A 203 27.19 -12.76 31.60
CA PHE A 203 26.12 -13.48 32.30
C PHE A 203 26.33 -15.00 32.30
N ASN A 204 26.89 -15.59 31.24
CA ASN A 204 27.11 -17.05 31.14
C ASN A 204 28.21 -17.51 32.11
N ILE A 205 29.23 -16.69 32.37
CA ILE A 205 30.19 -16.87 33.47
C ILE A 205 29.47 -16.86 34.83
N ALA A 206 28.46 -15.99 34.99
CA ALA A 206 27.58 -15.91 36.16
C ALA A 206 26.39 -16.91 36.13
N CYS A 207 26.48 -17.97 35.30
CA CYS A 207 25.49 -19.04 35.17
C CYS A 207 24.09 -18.63 34.63
N GLY A 208 24.01 -17.68 33.69
CA GLY A 208 22.76 -17.33 33.01
C GLY A 208 22.93 -16.49 31.73
N GLY A 209 21.86 -15.84 31.26
CA GLY A 209 21.89 -14.92 30.11
C GLY A 209 21.95 -15.59 28.72
N SER A 210 21.66 -14.82 27.67
CA SER A 210 21.45 -15.35 26.30
C SER A 210 21.65 -14.29 25.21
N ALA A 211 22.06 -14.70 24.01
CA ALA A 211 22.47 -13.81 22.91
C ALA A 211 21.38 -13.58 21.84
N PRO A 212 21.32 -12.42 21.16
CA PRO A 212 20.29 -12.11 20.17
C PRO A 212 20.52 -12.78 18.82
N LEU A 213 19.71 -13.80 18.53
CA LEU A 213 19.69 -14.49 17.24
C LEU A 213 19.25 -13.60 16.04
N SER A 214 18.63 -12.44 16.26
CA SER A 214 17.90 -11.70 15.21
C SER A 214 18.75 -10.88 14.23
N ILE A 215 19.93 -10.40 14.62
CA ILE A 215 20.71 -9.44 13.81
C ILE A 215 21.32 -10.10 12.57
N GLY A 216 21.62 -11.41 12.62
CA GLY A 216 22.31 -12.12 11.54
C GLY A 216 21.61 -12.03 10.19
N GLY A 217 20.28 -12.13 10.16
CA GLY A 217 19.49 -11.97 8.93
C GLY A 217 19.70 -10.61 8.23
N GLY A 218 19.95 -9.56 9.03
CA GLY A 218 20.35 -8.24 8.52
C GLY A 218 21.72 -8.28 7.86
N VAL A 219 22.73 -8.87 8.51
CA VAL A 219 24.10 -8.98 7.98
C VAL A 219 24.15 -9.71 6.63
N MET A 220 23.38 -10.80 6.44
CA MET A 220 23.28 -11.44 5.12
C MET A 220 22.53 -10.58 4.09
N SER A 221 21.57 -9.75 4.50
CA SER A 221 20.92 -8.79 3.59
C SER A 221 21.86 -7.65 3.17
N ASP A 222 22.71 -7.21 4.09
CA ASP A 222 23.64 -6.10 3.91
C ASP A 222 24.85 -6.52 3.04
N CYS A 223 25.37 -7.75 3.21
CA CYS A 223 26.51 -8.28 2.43
C CYS A 223 26.16 -8.96 1.10
N PHE A 224 24.95 -9.52 0.92
CA PHE A 224 24.62 -10.32 -0.28
C PHE A 224 23.43 -9.76 -1.07
N ARG A 225 23.61 -9.75 -2.40
CA ARG A 225 22.58 -9.43 -3.38
C ARG A 225 21.49 -10.53 -3.38
N ALA A 226 20.29 -10.23 -3.85
CA ALA A 226 19.10 -11.07 -3.65
C ALA A 226 19.29 -12.51 -4.19
N GLU A 227 19.95 -12.62 -5.34
CA GLU A 227 20.31 -13.83 -6.06
C GLU A 227 21.33 -14.73 -5.34
N GLU A 228 22.21 -14.16 -4.50
CA GLU A 228 23.20 -14.91 -3.70
C GLU A 228 22.67 -15.27 -2.30
N ARG A 229 21.77 -14.43 -1.76
CA ARG A 229 21.34 -14.39 -0.35
C ARG A 229 20.83 -15.73 0.19
N GLY A 230 20.13 -16.52 -0.62
CA GLY A 230 19.58 -17.82 -0.22
C GLY A 230 20.67 -18.80 0.25
N LYS A 231 21.84 -18.81 -0.40
CA LYS A 231 22.95 -19.69 -0.02
C LYS A 231 23.60 -19.27 1.30
N ALA A 232 23.74 -17.96 1.53
CA ALA A 232 24.29 -17.43 2.78
C ALA A 232 23.34 -17.71 3.96
N MET A 233 22.04 -17.44 3.78
CA MET A 233 21.00 -17.75 4.77
C MET A 233 20.93 -19.24 5.11
N ALA A 234 20.99 -20.14 4.12
CA ALA A 234 20.93 -21.57 4.37
C ALA A 234 22.10 -22.13 5.20
N ILE A 235 23.29 -21.52 5.09
CA ILE A 235 24.46 -21.89 5.90
C ILE A 235 24.38 -21.28 7.31
N TYR A 236 24.05 -20.00 7.42
CA TYR A 236 23.85 -19.34 8.72
C TYR A 236 22.76 -20.02 9.56
N SER A 237 21.61 -20.34 8.96
CA SER A 237 20.48 -20.95 9.68
C SER A 237 20.78 -22.36 10.19
N LEU A 238 21.86 -23.02 9.75
CA LEU A 238 22.27 -24.32 10.25
C LEU A 238 22.87 -24.24 11.67
N ALA A 239 23.57 -23.15 12.01
CA ALA A 239 24.23 -22.99 13.29
C ALA A 239 23.27 -23.04 14.50
N PRO A 240 22.16 -22.26 14.55
CA PRO A 240 21.19 -22.33 15.65
C PRO A 240 20.50 -23.68 15.84
N LEU A 241 20.59 -24.58 14.86
CA LEU A 241 19.88 -25.87 14.83
C LEU A 241 20.78 -27.06 15.20
N LEU A 242 22.08 -26.95 14.93
CA LEU A 242 23.06 -27.93 15.42
C LEU A 242 23.36 -27.73 16.91
N GLY A 243 23.20 -26.51 17.43
CA GLY A 243 23.39 -26.21 18.86
C GLY A 243 22.61 -27.15 19.79
N PRO A 244 21.27 -27.30 19.64
CA PRO A 244 20.46 -28.25 20.38
C PRO A 244 20.84 -29.74 20.30
N ALA A 245 21.70 -30.13 19.37
CA ALA A 245 22.25 -31.49 19.30
C ALA A 245 23.68 -31.58 19.86
N ILE A 246 24.51 -30.56 19.62
CA ILE A 246 25.91 -30.50 20.09
C ILE A 246 25.98 -30.26 21.61
N GLY A 247 25.12 -29.39 22.13
CA GLY A 247 25.06 -29.04 23.55
C GLY A 247 24.90 -30.26 24.45
N PRO A 248 23.82 -31.05 24.33
CA PRO A 248 23.58 -32.18 25.23
C PRO A 248 24.63 -33.29 25.14
N ILE A 249 25.24 -33.52 23.97
CA ILE A 249 26.37 -34.45 23.83
C ILE A 249 27.54 -33.98 24.70
N ALA A 250 27.96 -32.72 24.57
CA ALA A 250 29.05 -32.16 25.36
C ALA A 250 28.68 -32.08 26.86
N GLY A 251 27.45 -31.70 27.18
CA GLY A 251 26.93 -31.59 28.55
C GLY A 251 26.89 -32.92 29.28
N GLY A 252 26.52 -34.01 28.59
CA GLY A 252 26.52 -35.36 29.15
C GLY A 252 27.91 -35.76 29.62
N PHE A 253 28.91 -35.71 28.73
CA PHE A 253 30.28 -36.05 29.10
C PHE A 253 30.91 -35.08 30.12
N ILE A 254 30.60 -33.78 30.07
CA ILE A 254 31.07 -32.80 31.07
C ILE A 254 30.46 -33.10 32.44
N SER A 255 29.15 -33.34 32.53
CA SER A 255 28.46 -33.59 33.80
C SER A 255 28.77 -34.97 34.38
N GLU A 256 29.09 -35.96 33.55
CA GLU A 256 29.48 -37.32 33.97
C GLU A 256 30.93 -37.37 34.51
N ASN A 257 31.83 -36.55 33.97
CA ASN A 257 33.27 -36.59 34.30
C ASN A 257 33.76 -35.42 35.18
N THR A 258 32.95 -34.36 35.38
CA THR A 258 33.35 -33.17 36.16
C THR A 258 32.23 -32.67 37.09
N THR A 259 31.78 -31.43 36.98
CA THR A 259 30.62 -30.88 37.69
C THR A 259 29.78 -30.03 36.73
N TRP A 260 28.49 -29.90 36.98
CA TRP A 260 27.58 -29.10 36.13
C TRP A 260 28.05 -27.64 35.94
N ARG A 261 28.84 -27.06 36.87
CA ARG A 261 29.40 -25.71 36.74
C ARG A 261 30.39 -25.59 35.57
N TRP A 262 31.06 -26.68 35.17
CA TRP A 262 31.93 -26.69 34.00
C TRP A 262 31.19 -26.52 32.67
N ILE A 263 29.86 -26.72 32.62
CA ILE A 263 29.05 -26.42 31.43
C ILE A 263 29.14 -24.93 31.09
N PHE A 264 29.01 -24.07 32.10
CA PHE A 264 29.13 -22.62 31.98
C PHE A 264 30.57 -22.17 31.71
N TYR A 265 31.57 -22.80 32.32
CA TYR A 265 32.97 -22.47 32.06
C TYR A 265 33.43 -22.87 30.66
N ALA A 266 33.08 -24.07 30.17
CA ALA A 266 33.44 -24.54 28.83
C ALA A 266 32.79 -23.69 27.73
N THR A 267 31.51 -23.36 27.88
CA THR A 267 30.81 -22.45 26.94
C THR A 267 31.36 -21.03 26.99
N SER A 268 31.70 -20.50 28.17
CA SER A 268 32.33 -19.18 28.31
C SER A 268 33.75 -19.11 27.69
N ILE A 269 34.53 -20.20 27.76
CA ILE A 269 35.86 -20.27 27.10
C ILE A 269 35.69 -20.31 25.58
N ALA A 270 34.77 -21.13 25.07
CA ALA A 270 34.47 -21.20 23.64
C ALA A 270 33.93 -19.87 23.11
N ASP A 271 33.02 -19.23 23.85
CA ASP A 271 32.46 -17.93 23.50
C ASP A 271 33.52 -16.81 23.56
N GLY A 272 34.38 -16.79 24.58
CA GLY A 272 35.51 -15.86 24.65
C GLY A 272 36.45 -15.96 23.45
N PHE A 273 36.69 -17.17 22.93
CA PHE A 273 37.44 -17.35 21.68
C PHE A 273 36.67 -16.82 20.46
N ILE A 274 35.39 -17.16 20.31
CA ILE A 274 34.53 -16.64 19.22
C ILE A 274 34.46 -15.11 19.26
N GLN A 275 34.43 -14.52 20.47
CA GLN A 275 34.42 -13.09 20.72
C GLN A 275 35.72 -12.41 20.27
N VAL A 276 36.89 -12.98 20.55
CA VAL A 276 38.18 -12.48 20.04
C VAL A 276 38.24 -12.60 18.51
N VAL A 277 37.82 -13.72 17.93
CA VAL A 277 37.74 -13.90 16.46
C VAL A 277 36.78 -12.88 15.83
N GLY A 278 35.66 -12.59 16.49
CA GLY A 278 34.70 -11.60 16.04
C GLY A 278 35.24 -10.18 16.04
N LEU A 279 35.94 -9.77 17.10
CA LEU A 279 36.60 -8.45 17.18
C LEU A 279 37.63 -8.23 16.06
N LEU A 280 38.26 -9.30 15.56
CA LEU A 280 39.26 -9.23 14.48
C LEU A 280 38.65 -9.30 13.07
N LEU A 281 37.54 -10.03 12.89
CA LEU A 281 36.98 -10.34 11.55
C LEU A 281 35.65 -9.64 11.22
N LEU A 282 34.85 -9.26 12.22
CA LEU A 282 33.53 -8.66 11.99
C LEU A 282 33.63 -7.15 11.77
N GLN A 283 33.53 -6.73 10.51
CA GLN A 283 33.47 -5.32 10.14
C GLN A 283 32.02 -4.84 10.03
N GLU A 284 31.81 -3.52 10.10
CA GLU A 284 30.48 -2.92 9.98
C GLU A 284 29.89 -3.16 8.58
N THR A 285 28.64 -3.61 8.54
CA THR A 285 27.94 -3.99 7.30
C THR A 285 26.75 -3.07 7.02
N TYR A 286 26.27 -2.29 7.99
CA TYR A 286 25.10 -1.44 7.77
C TYR A 286 25.45 -0.20 6.93
N GLY A 287 24.99 -0.19 5.66
CA GLY A 287 25.25 0.88 4.68
C GLY A 287 25.01 2.31 5.20
N PRO A 288 23.86 2.63 5.83
CA PRO A 288 23.59 3.96 6.38
C PRO A 288 24.63 4.41 7.41
N VAL A 289 25.07 3.52 8.31
CA VAL A 289 26.08 3.85 9.32
C VAL A 289 27.49 3.98 8.72
N LEU A 290 27.80 3.26 7.63
CA LEU A 290 29.05 3.48 6.88
C LEU A 290 29.07 4.87 6.22
N LEU A 291 27.99 5.27 5.54
CA LEU A 291 27.86 6.61 4.97
C LEU A 291 27.87 7.70 6.06
N GLN A 292 27.18 7.50 7.18
CA GLN A 292 27.14 8.49 8.26
C GLN A 292 28.51 8.65 8.96
N ARG A 293 29.30 7.57 9.10
CA ARG A 293 30.71 7.66 9.53
C ARG A 293 31.56 8.43 8.52
N LYS A 294 31.30 8.29 7.21
CA LYS A 294 31.96 9.04 6.13
C LYS A 294 31.60 10.54 6.17
N ALA A 295 30.32 10.87 6.37
CA ALA A 295 29.86 12.24 6.59
C ALA A 295 30.45 12.86 7.85
N LYS A 296 30.42 12.16 8.99
CA LYS A 296 31.04 12.65 10.23
C LYS A 296 32.55 12.87 10.09
N LYS A 297 33.25 12.06 9.27
CA LYS A 297 34.65 12.31 8.92
C LYS A 297 34.80 13.55 8.04
N LEU A 298 34.03 13.69 6.96
CA LEU A 298 34.12 14.86 6.07
C LEU A 298 33.76 16.17 6.78
N ARG A 299 32.73 16.19 7.65
CA ARG A 299 32.43 17.32 8.55
C ARG A 299 33.64 17.71 9.41
N LYS A 300 34.37 16.73 9.95
CA LYS A 300 35.57 16.97 10.78
C LYS A 300 36.78 17.43 9.96
N ASP A 301 37.01 16.82 8.80
CA ASP A 301 38.20 17.04 7.99
C ASP A 301 38.10 18.33 7.15
N THR A 302 36.90 18.85 6.90
CA THR A 302 36.65 20.11 6.17
C THR A 302 36.16 21.27 7.04
N GLY A 303 35.63 20.99 8.24
CA GLY A 303 34.99 21.99 9.12
C GLY A 303 33.54 22.35 8.74
N ASP A 304 33.05 21.86 7.59
CA ASP A 304 31.73 22.16 7.03
C ASP A 304 30.64 21.25 7.63
N SER A 305 29.57 21.82 8.16
CA SER A 305 28.44 21.07 8.75
C SER A 305 27.44 20.53 7.73
N GLU A 306 27.40 21.07 6.50
CA GLU A 306 26.36 20.78 5.50
C GLU A 306 26.56 19.44 4.76
N TRP A 307 27.73 18.80 4.89
CA TRP A 307 27.92 17.40 4.46
C TRP A 307 26.89 16.50 5.12
N HIS A 308 26.05 15.81 4.37
CA HIS A 308 24.99 14.95 4.91
C HIS A 308 24.78 13.69 4.09
N THR A 309 24.01 12.74 4.61
CA THR A 309 23.72 11.47 3.92
C THR A 309 22.25 11.38 3.53
N GLU A 310 21.93 10.50 2.58
CA GLU A 310 20.55 10.16 2.19
C GLU A 310 19.69 9.58 3.34
N PHE A 311 20.29 9.32 4.52
CA PHE A 311 19.67 8.77 5.73
C PHE A 311 19.74 9.70 6.96
N ASP A 312 20.31 10.91 6.86
CA ASP A 312 20.38 11.88 7.97
C ASP A 312 19.04 12.61 8.13
N ASN A 313 18.14 12.09 8.97
CA ASN A 313 16.89 12.77 9.36
C ASN A 313 17.09 13.52 10.71
N PRO A 314 17.00 14.87 10.75
CA PRO A 314 17.14 15.66 11.97
C PRO A 314 16.17 15.32 13.11
N GLN A 315 14.98 14.77 12.80
CA GLN A 315 13.93 14.46 13.77
C GLN A 315 13.98 13.02 14.31
N ARG A 316 15.01 12.23 13.97
CA ARG A 316 15.05 10.78 14.23
C ARG A 316 15.36 10.42 15.69
N SER A 317 14.41 10.66 16.59
CA SER A 317 14.51 10.28 18.00
C SER A 317 14.67 8.76 18.19
N ILE A 318 15.64 8.39 19.04
CA ILE A 318 15.96 7.01 19.39
C ILE A 318 14.78 6.35 20.11
N THR A 319 14.13 7.05 21.05
CA THR A 319 12.99 6.54 21.82
C THR A 319 11.78 6.29 20.92
N LYS A 320 11.51 7.19 19.97
CA LYS A 320 10.41 7.06 19.00
C LYS A 320 10.66 5.92 18.02
N THR A 321 11.90 5.80 17.52
CA THR A 321 12.33 4.68 16.63
C THR A 321 12.22 3.33 17.34
N LEU A 322 12.63 3.24 18.60
CA LEU A 322 12.56 2.01 19.40
C LEU A 322 11.10 1.65 19.74
N SER A 323 10.32 2.60 20.25
CA SER A 323 8.89 2.42 20.58
C SER A 323 8.07 1.92 19.39
N LEU A 324 8.23 2.56 18.22
CA LEU A 324 7.56 2.16 16.98
C LEU A 324 7.96 0.74 16.54
N SER A 325 9.21 0.36 16.76
CA SER A 325 9.72 -0.97 16.43
C SER A 325 9.26 -2.05 17.43
N LEU A 326 9.14 -1.71 18.71
CA LEU A 326 8.60 -2.60 19.75
C LEU A 326 7.10 -2.85 19.57
N ARG A 327 6.32 -1.83 19.18
CA ARG A 327 4.86 -1.94 19.01
C ARG A 327 4.43 -2.75 17.77
N ARG A 328 5.21 -2.69 16.67
CA ARG A 328 4.87 -3.33 15.39
C ARG A 328 4.65 -4.85 15.45
N PRO A 329 5.51 -5.67 16.09
CA PRO A 329 5.27 -7.11 16.23
C PRO A 329 3.93 -7.44 16.88
N PHE A 330 3.54 -6.73 17.94
CA PHE A 330 2.24 -6.92 18.60
C PHE A 330 1.07 -6.52 17.70
N ILE A 331 1.17 -5.42 16.95
CA ILE A 331 0.15 -5.05 15.95
C ILE A 331 0.00 -6.14 14.88
N LEU A 332 1.10 -6.66 14.34
CA LEU A 332 1.04 -7.73 13.34
C LEU A 332 0.44 -9.02 13.93
N ILE A 333 0.78 -9.38 15.17
CA ILE A 333 0.25 -10.58 15.83
C ILE A 333 -1.23 -10.46 16.19
N THR A 334 -1.78 -9.26 16.42
CA THR A 334 -3.22 -9.08 16.72
C THR A 334 -4.07 -8.80 15.48
N THR A 335 -3.51 -8.19 14.42
CA THR A 335 -4.29 -7.77 13.24
C THR A 335 -4.16 -8.68 12.01
N GLN A 336 -3.15 -9.55 11.93
CA GLN A 336 -2.86 -10.31 10.69
C GLN A 336 -3.09 -11.82 10.87
N PRO A 337 -4.17 -12.39 10.30
CA PRO A 337 -4.47 -13.84 10.43
C PRO A 337 -3.38 -14.77 9.90
N ILE A 338 -2.64 -14.34 8.87
CA ILE A 338 -1.50 -15.08 8.32
C ILE A 338 -0.36 -15.16 9.35
N VAL A 339 -0.03 -14.03 9.99
CA VAL A 339 1.02 -13.98 11.03
C VAL A 339 0.57 -14.81 12.23
N GLN A 340 -0.70 -14.74 12.63
CA GLN A 340 -1.27 -15.53 13.73
C GLN A 340 -1.12 -17.03 13.48
N ALA A 341 -1.70 -17.56 12.39
CA ALA A 341 -1.70 -19.00 12.11
C ALA A 341 -0.27 -19.56 12.00
N LEU A 342 0.62 -18.85 11.30
CA LEU A 342 2.01 -19.29 11.13
C LEU A 342 2.84 -19.15 12.40
N SER A 343 2.64 -18.10 13.21
CA SER A 343 3.35 -17.92 14.48
C SER A 343 2.91 -18.93 15.53
N VAL A 344 1.61 -19.26 15.60
CA VAL A 344 1.09 -20.32 16.49
C VAL A 344 1.64 -21.69 16.09
N PHE A 345 1.65 -22.02 14.80
CA PHE A 345 2.22 -23.30 14.34
C PHE A 345 3.74 -23.36 14.58
N MET A 346 4.48 -22.29 14.28
CA MET A 346 5.92 -22.21 14.56
C MET A 346 6.23 -22.30 16.06
N ALA A 347 5.38 -21.71 16.90
CA ALA A 347 5.52 -21.77 18.35
C ALA A 347 5.26 -23.17 18.90
N TYR A 348 4.19 -23.82 18.44
CA TYR A 348 3.87 -25.18 18.82
C TYR A 348 5.03 -26.15 18.50
N ILE A 349 5.61 -26.06 17.30
CA ILE A 349 6.79 -26.86 16.93
C ILE A 349 8.00 -26.57 17.84
N TYR A 350 8.27 -25.31 18.19
CA TYR A 350 9.42 -24.96 19.03
C TYR A 350 9.23 -25.41 20.50
N GLY A 351 7.99 -25.35 21.00
CA GLY A 351 7.62 -25.92 22.29
C GLY A 351 7.82 -27.43 22.32
N LEU A 352 7.32 -28.16 21.30
CA LEU A 352 7.57 -29.59 21.15
C LEU A 352 9.06 -29.94 21.07
N MET A 353 9.85 -29.13 20.37
CA MET A 353 11.29 -29.31 20.27
C MET A 353 11.96 -29.19 21.65
N TYR A 354 11.64 -28.16 22.44
CA TYR A 354 12.21 -28.01 23.78
C TYR A 354 11.69 -29.05 24.79
N LEU A 355 10.43 -29.48 24.68
CA LEU A 355 9.88 -30.59 25.45
C LEU A 355 10.63 -31.90 25.16
N MET A 356 10.93 -32.19 23.89
CA MET A 356 11.75 -33.35 23.52
C MET A 356 13.19 -33.21 24.02
N LEU A 357 13.80 -32.02 23.95
CA LEU A 357 15.16 -31.78 24.47
C LEU A 357 15.26 -31.99 25.99
N ALA A 358 14.22 -31.59 26.74
CA ALA A 358 14.14 -31.74 28.19
C ALA A 358 13.89 -33.19 28.63
N SER A 359 12.96 -33.91 27.97
CA SER A 359 12.59 -35.29 28.32
C SER A 359 13.49 -36.38 27.70
N PHE A 360 14.47 -36.00 26.86
CA PHE A 360 15.43 -36.95 26.26
C PHE A 360 16.34 -37.65 27.29
N PRO A 361 17.00 -36.94 28.24
CA PRO A 361 17.91 -37.58 29.20
C PRO A 361 17.16 -38.56 30.10
N ASP A 362 15.95 -38.20 30.54
CA ASP A 362 15.09 -39.05 31.35
C ASP A 362 14.73 -40.35 30.61
N LEU A 363 14.40 -40.29 29.33
CA LEU A 363 14.08 -41.49 28.54
C LEU A 363 15.27 -42.47 28.50
N PHE A 364 16.47 -41.98 28.17
CA PHE A 364 17.62 -42.87 27.97
C PHE A 364 18.32 -43.27 29.27
N THR A 365 18.40 -42.39 30.27
CA THR A 365 19.11 -42.65 31.54
C THR A 365 18.23 -43.23 32.64
N SER A 366 16.89 -43.12 32.57
CA SER A 366 16.01 -43.70 33.60
C SER A 366 16.13 -45.23 33.61
N PRO A 367 16.34 -45.84 34.80
CA PRO A 367 16.26 -47.30 34.99
C PRO A 367 14.89 -47.90 34.66
N GLU A 368 13.84 -47.08 34.52
CA GLU A 368 12.53 -47.55 34.07
C GLU A 368 12.53 -47.88 32.56
N TYR A 369 13.38 -47.25 31.74
CA TYR A 369 13.35 -47.36 30.27
C TYR A 369 14.60 -48.03 29.70
N TYR A 370 15.69 -47.29 29.45
CA TYR A 370 16.91 -47.83 28.84
C TYR A 370 18.12 -47.93 29.80
N GLY A 371 18.17 -47.12 30.87
CA GLY A 371 19.21 -47.20 31.91
C GLY A 371 20.64 -46.92 31.43
N GLU A 372 20.82 -46.09 30.39
CA GLU A 372 22.12 -45.68 29.85
C GLU A 372 22.86 -44.72 30.80
N SER A 373 24.19 -44.65 30.71
CA SER A 373 24.96 -43.63 31.46
C SER A 373 24.71 -42.23 30.90
N VAL A 374 25.05 -41.17 31.65
CA VAL A 374 24.73 -39.79 31.27
C VAL A 374 25.43 -39.37 29.97
N GLY A 375 26.68 -39.79 29.77
CA GLY A 375 27.41 -39.56 28.52
C GLY A 375 26.87 -40.39 27.34
N ILE A 376 26.52 -41.66 27.57
CA ILE A 376 25.94 -42.55 26.55
C ILE A 376 24.56 -42.06 26.13
N GLY A 377 23.68 -41.75 27.09
CA GLY A 377 22.38 -41.14 26.87
C GLY A 377 22.48 -39.83 26.06
N GLY A 378 23.51 -39.03 26.34
CA GLY A 378 23.87 -37.84 25.58
C GLY A 378 24.16 -38.08 24.08
N LEU A 379 24.68 -39.25 23.68
CA LEU A 379 24.93 -39.59 22.28
C LEU A 379 23.63 -39.73 21.45
N ASN A 380 22.49 -40.04 22.07
CA ASN A 380 21.22 -40.18 21.36
C ASN A 380 20.77 -38.87 20.68
N TYR A 381 21.22 -37.71 21.17
CA TYR A 381 20.96 -36.40 20.55
C TYR A 381 21.57 -36.24 19.14
N ILE A 382 22.48 -37.14 18.73
CA ILE A 382 22.94 -37.25 17.33
C ILE A 382 21.75 -37.47 16.39
N SER A 383 20.68 -38.15 16.83
CA SER A 383 19.46 -38.34 16.05
C SER A 383 18.78 -37.02 15.66
N LEU A 384 18.67 -36.08 16.62
CA LEU A 384 18.12 -34.74 16.38
C LEU A 384 19.01 -33.96 15.42
N GLY A 385 20.34 -34.01 15.62
CA GLY A 385 21.32 -33.35 14.76
C GLY A 385 21.29 -33.84 13.31
N VAL A 386 21.19 -35.15 13.10
CA VAL A 386 21.01 -35.76 11.77
C VAL A 386 19.68 -35.34 11.16
N GLY A 387 18.59 -35.33 11.94
CA GLY A 387 17.27 -34.88 11.49
C GLY A 387 17.26 -33.41 11.04
N PHE A 388 17.80 -32.50 11.86
CA PHE A 388 17.91 -31.08 11.51
C PHE A 388 18.82 -30.86 10.29
N PHE A 389 19.96 -31.55 10.20
CA PHE A 389 20.86 -31.44 9.04
C PHE A 389 20.18 -31.91 7.75
N LEU A 390 19.62 -33.12 7.73
CA LEU A 390 18.93 -33.66 6.56
C LEU A 390 17.74 -32.79 6.16
N GLY A 391 16.90 -32.39 7.13
CA GLY A 391 15.75 -31.53 6.86
C GLY A 391 16.13 -30.17 6.28
N ALA A 392 17.17 -29.51 6.81
CA ALA A 392 17.66 -28.24 6.27
C ALA A 392 18.24 -28.41 4.84
N GLN A 393 19.03 -29.47 4.61
CA GLN A 393 19.66 -29.74 3.32
C GLN A 393 18.64 -30.13 2.23
N ILE A 394 17.57 -30.85 2.60
CA ILE A 394 16.43 -31.16 1.71
C ILE A 394 15.65 -29.88 1.42
N THR A 395 15.21 -29.17 2.45
CA THR A 395 14.29 -28.02 2.33
C THR A 395 14.90 -26.90 1.50
N ALA A 396 16.15 -26.50 1.76
CA ALA A 396 16.81 -25.45 1.00
C ALA A 396 16.91 -25.78 -0.50
N ARG A 397 17.16 -27.04 -0.88
CA ARG A 397 17.27 -27.46 -2.29
C ARG A 397 15.92 -27.64 -2.98
N LEU A 398 14.92 -28.17 -2.27
CA LEU A 398 13.60 -28.44 -2.85
C LEU A 398 12.74 -27.17 -2.92
N ASN A 399 12.82 -26.29 -1.92
CA ASN A 399 12.00 -25.07 -1.85
C ASN A 399 12.25 -24.17 -3.06
N ASP A 400 13.52 -23.87 -3.37
CA ASP A 400 13.85 -23.03 -4.53
C ASP A 400 13.61 -23.73 -5.88
N ARG A 401 13.68 -25.06 -5.95
CA ARG A 401 13.29 -25.82 -7.15
C ARG A 401 11.78 -25.78 -7.39
N ILE A 402 10.98 -25.94 -6.33
CA ILE A 402 9.51 -25.87 -6.38
C ILE A 402 9.09 -24.45 -6.71
N TYR A 403 9.61 -23.44 -6.01
CA TYR A 403 9.34 -22.02 -6.26
C TYR A 403 9.63 -21.65 -7.72
N LYS A 404 10.84 -21.90 -8.22
CA LYS A 404 11.19 -21.61 -9.63
C LYS A 404 10.29 -22.33 -10.63
N LYS A 405 9.92 -23.59 -10.38
CA LYS A 405 9.03 -24.37 -11.26
C LYS A 405 7.59 -23.88 -11.25
N LEU A 406 7.10 -23.35 -10.12
CA LEU A 406 5.75 -22.77 -10.00
C LEU A 406 5.70 -21.35 -10.59
N SER A 407 6.67 -20.49 -10.29
CA SER A 407 6.78 -19.16 -10.91
C SER A 407 6.91 -19.24 -12.44
N ALA A 408 7.69 -20.19 -12.97
CA ALA A 408 7.79 -20.43 -14.41
C ALA A 408 6.48 -20.90 -15.05
N ARG A 409 5.57 -21.53 -14.29
CA ARG A 409 4.21 -21.88 -14.72
C ARG A 409 3.21 -20.74 -14.56
N ASN A 410 3.59 -19.66 -13.89
CA ASN A 410 2.78 -18.47 -13.65
C ASN A 410 3.41 -17.23 -14.33
N ASN A 411 3.79 -17.38 -15.60
CA ASN A 411 4.37 -16.32 -16.44
C ASN A 411 5.60 -15.61 -15.82
N GLY A 412 6.38 -16.31 -14.99
CA GLY A 412 7.54 -15.77 -14.27
C GLY A 412 7.21 -15.12 -12.92
N VAL A 413 5.93 -14.86 -12.62
CA VAL A 413 5.49 -14.17 -11.40
C VAL A 413 5.49 -15.14 -10.22
N GLY A 414 6.36 -14.90 -9.24
CA GLY A 414 6.40 -15.65 -7.99
C GLY A 414 5.32 -15.25 -6.99
N GLN A 415 4.89 -16.20 -6.16
CA GLN A 415 3.90 -15.99 -5.10
C GLN A 415 4.36 -16.67 -3.79
N PRO A 416 4.14 -16.08 -2.60
CA PRO A 416 4.52 -16.69 -1.32
C PRO A 416 3.92 -18.08 -1.13
N GLU A 417 2.71 -18.33 -1.65
CA GLU A 417 2.02 -19.62 -1.62
C GLU A 417 2.85 -20.77 -2.21
N TYR A 418 3.78 -20.50 -3.13
CA TYR A 418 4.67 -21.52 -3.71
C TYR A 418 5.67 -22.11 -2.70
N ARG A 419 5.76 -21.53 -1.49
CA ARG A 419 6.54 -22.06 -0.35
C ARG A 419 5.77 -23.10 0.48
N THR A 420 4.43 -23.17 0.40
CA THR A 420 3.61 -24.05 1.27
C THR A 420 3.62 -25.55 0.96
N PRO A 421 3.92 -26.06 -0.26
CA PRO A 421 3.92 -27.51 -0.51
C PRO A 421 4.91 -28.31 0.36
N LEU A 422 6.06 -27.71 0.71
CA LEU A 422 7.01 -28.31 1.67
C LEU A 422 6.57 -28.11 3.14
N LEU A 423 5.87 -27.02 3.45
CA LEU A 423 5.27 -26.83 4.78
C LEU A 423 4.24 -27.92 5.09
N PHE A 424 3.47 -28.35 4.09
CA PHE A 424 2.55 -29.50 4.21
C PHE A 424 3.31 -30.80 4.51
N LEU A 425 4.39 -31.11 3.78
CA LEU A 425 5.23 -32.28 4.07
C LEU A 425 5.85 -32.23 5.47
N GLY A 426 6.40 -31.07 5.87
CA GLY A 426 6.92 -30.85 7.22
C GLY A 426 5.87 -31.08 8.30
N SER A 427 4.65 -30.56 8.10
CA SER A 427 3.51 -30.75 9.01
C SER A 427 3.09 -32.20 9.21
N PHE A 428 3.33 -33.07 8.21
CA PHE A 428 3.02 -34.49 8.28
C PHE A 428 4.16 -35.32 8.92
N LEU A 429 5.42 -34.93 8.72
CA LEU A 429 6.57 -35.61 9.31
C LEU A 429 6.66 -35.43 10.84
N ILE A 430 6.23 -34.28 11.37
CA ILE A 430 6.19 -34.00 12.81
C ILE A 430 5.38 -35.06 13.60
N PRO A 431 4.08 -35.29 13.34
CA PRO A 431 3.31 -36.30 14.08
C PRO A 431 3.79 -37.72 13.81
N VAL A 432 4.26 -38.06 12.60
CA VAL A 432 4.84 -39.37 12.31
C VAL A 432 6.08 -39.64 13.18
N GLY A 433 6.97 -38.65 13.32
CA GLY A 433 8.13 -38.76 14.21
C GLY A 433 7.75 -38.92 15.68
N LEU A 434 6.76 -38.15 16.16
CA LEU A 434 6.24 -38.25 17.53
C LEU A 434 5.58 -39.61 17.83
N PHE A 435 4.77 -40.15 16.92
CA PHE A 435 4.16 -41.48 17.10
C PHE A 435 5.22 -42.58 17.15
N ILE A 436 6.24 -42.54 16.28
CA ILE A 436 7.35 -43.49 16.31
C ILE A 436 8.12 -43.36 17.62
N TYR A 437 8.54 -42.14 18.00
CA TYR A 437 9.28 -41.87 19.23
C TYR A 437 8.51 -42.36 20.47
N GLY A 438 7.28 -41.91 20.66
CA GLY A 438 6.48 -42.20 21.84
C GLY A 438 6.18 -43.68 22.06
N TRP A 439 5.73 -44.39 21.02
CA TRP A 439 5.36 -45.80 21.16
C TRP A 439 6.57 -46.74 21.20
N THR A 440 7.67 -46.44 20.51
CA THR A 440 8.90 -47.25 20.62
C THR A 440 9.57 -47.07 21.98
N ALA A 441 9.56 -45.85 22.54
CA ALA A 441 9.90 -45.57 23.94
C ALA A 441 9.01 -46.34 24.92
N GLN A 442 7.68 -46.25 24.77
CA GLN A 442 6.71 -46.92 25.65
C GLN A 442 6.91 -48.43 25.74
N TYR A 443 7.16 -49.09 24.60
CA TYR A 443 7.38 -50.53 24.52
C TYR A 443 8.86 -50.93 24.68
N LYS A 444 9.75 -49.99 25.01
CA LYS A 444 11.19 -50.21 25.26
C LYS A 444 11.88 -50.96 24.11
N VAL A 445 11.47 -50.63 22.88
CA VAL A 445 12.05 -51.17 21.64
C VAL A 445 13.49 -50.69 21.51
N HIS A 446 14.40 -51.51 21.00
CA HIS A 446 15.84 -51.19 20.82
C HIS A 446 16.11 -49.71 20.51
N TRP A 447 16.93 -49.05 21.34
CA TRP A 447 17.18 -47.58 21.45
C TRP A 447 17.26 -46.79 20.13
N ILE A 448 17.69 -47.41 19.03
CA ILE A 448 17.70 -46.79 17.70
C ILE A 448 16.29 -46.45 17.17
N ALA A 449 15.23 -47.12 17.64
CA ALA A 449 13.85 -46.95 17.19
C ALA A 449 13.25 -45.59 17.61
N PRO A 450 13.31 -45.16 18.89
CA PRO A 450 12.91 -43.80 19.25
C PRO A 450 13.79 -42.75 18.58
N ASN A 451 15.10 -43.00 18.43
CA ASN A 451 16.01 -42.11 17.70
C ASN A 451 15.59 -41.90 16.23
N ILE A 452 15.10 -42.93 15.52
CA ILE A 452 14.56 -42.77 14.16
C ILE A 452 13.31 -41.87 14.18
N GLY A 453 12.42 -42.04 15.17
CA GLY A 453 11.26 -41.15 15.35
C GLY A 453 11.66 -39.70 15.62
N ALA A 454 12.61 -39.48 16.51
CA ALA A 454 13.14 -38.17 16.86
C ALA A 454 13.84 -37.48 15.67
N ALA A 455 14.61 -38.21 14.87
CA ALA A 455 15.19 -37.71 13.62
C ALA A 455 14.12 -37.29 12.60
N ILE A 456 13.06 -38.09 12.42
CA ILE A 456 11.93 -37.77 11.52
C ILE A 456 11.18 -36.51 12.00
N PHE A 457 10.94 -36.39 13.31
CA PHE A 457 10.37 -35.19 13.91
C PHE A 457 11.23 -33.95 13.62
N CYS A 458 12.55 -34.03 13.83
CA CYS A 458 13.48 -32.93 13.54
C CYS A 458 13.52 -32.53 12.06
N VAL A 459 13.43 -33.49 11.12
CA VAL A 459 13.28 -33.20 9.67
C VAL A 459 12.02 -32.38 9.41
N GLY A 460 10.87 -32.79 9.99
CA GLY A 460 9.60 -32.09 9.82
C GLY A 460 9.59 -30.69 10.45
N ALA A 461 10.17 -30.56 11.63
CA ALA A 461 10.29 -29.31 12.37
C ALA A 461 11.09 -28.25 11.60
N ILE A 462 12.28 -28.58 11.09
CA ILE A 462 13.09 -27.61 10.33
C ILE A 462 12.49 -27.29 8.95
N MET A 463 11.91 -28.29 8.28
CA MET A 463 11.23 -28.08 7.00
C MET A 463 10.10 -27.06 7.16
N SER A 464 9.33 -27.18 8.25
CA SER A 464 8.27 -26.24 8.60
C SER A 464 8.83 -24.85 8.93
N PHE A 465 9.87 -24.75 9.77
CA PHE A 465 10.49 -23.46 10.13
C PHE A 465 11.01 -22.68 8.93
N GLN A 466 11.77 -23.32 8.03
CA GLN A 466 12.33 -22.63 6.86
C GLN A 466 11.22 -22.16 5.91
N CYS A 467 10.18 -22.98 5.69
CA CYS A 467 9.02 -22.56 4.90
C CYS A 467 8.26 -21.40 5.55
N ILE A 468 8.03 -21.41 6.86
CA ILE A 468 7.34 -20.32 7.57
C ILE A 468 8.14 -19.01 7.51
N GLN A 469 9.44 -19.06 7.81
CA GLN A 469 10.30 -17.87 7.79
C GLN A 469 10.34 -17.23 6.39
N VAL A 470 10.52 -18.03 5.34
CA VAL A 470 10.55 -17.52 3.96
C VAL A 470 9.17 -17.03 3.53
N TYR A 471 8.08 -17.74 3.86
CA TYR A 471 6.71 -17.28 3.54
C TYR A 471 6.39 -15.92 4.19
N LEU A 472 6.78 -15.70 5.46
CA LEU A 472 6.56 -14.43 6.16
C LEU A 472 7.38 -13.29 5.54
N VAL A 473 8.62 -13.54 5.10
CA VAL A 473 9.46 -12.57 4.39
C VAL A 473 8.88 -12.24 3.01
N ASP A 474 8.55 -13.26 2.22
CA ASP A 474 7.99 -13.12 0.87
C ASP A 474 6.60 -12.43 0.91
N THR A 475 5.84 -12.58 2.00
CA THR A 475 4.51 -11.95 2.18
C THR A 475 4.58 -10.51 2.71
N TYR A 476 5.44 -10.22 3.69
CA TYR A 476 5.47 -8.94 4.40
C TYR A 476 6.73 -8.12 4.07
N THR A 477 7.17 -8.11 2.81
CA THR A 477 8.47 -7.54 2.36
C THR A 477 8.87 -6.21 3.03
N ARG A 478 7.97 -5.21 3.10
CA ARG A 478 8.20 -3.89 3.73
C ARG A 478 8.40 -3.94 5.26
N TYR A 479 7.87 -4.96 5.94
CA TYR A 479 7.88 -5.11 7.40
C TYR A 479 8.39 -6.48 7.86
N ALA A 480 9.17 -7.17 7.01
CA ALA A 480 9.54 -8.58 7.20
C ALA A 480 10.25 -8.85 8.53
N ALA A 481 11.09 -7.91 8.99
CA ALA A 481 11.74 -7.98 10.30
C ALA A 481 10.73 -7.98 11.46
N SER A 482 9.67 -7.18 11.40
CA SER A 482 8.62 -7.13 12.43
C SER A 482 7.70 -8.37 12.37
N ALA A 483 7.42 -8.90 11.18
CA ALA A 483 6.67 -10.15 11.02
C ALA A 483 7.43 -11.37 11.56
N LEU A 484 8.74 -11.45 11.28
CA LEU A 484 9.62 -12.46 11.86
C LEU A 484 9.76 -12.28 13.38
N ALA A 485 9.86 -11.04 13.88
CA ALA A 485 9.92 -10.78 15.33
C ALA A 485 8.65 -11.24 16.07
N ALA A 486 7.46 -11.09 15.47
CA ALA A 486 6.21 -11.61 16.02
C ALA A 486 6.23 -13.16 16.15
N ALA A 487 6.68 -13.85 15.11
CA ALA A 487 6.83 -15.31 15.13
C ALA A 487 7.93 -15.79 16.11
N VAL A 488 9.03 -15.03 16.22
CA VAL A 488 10.12 -15.29 17.18
C VAL A 488 9.66 -15.07 18.62
N LEU A 489 8.83 -14.06 18.89
CA LEU A 489 8.26 -13.81 20.22
C LEU A 489 7.39 -14.99 20.66
N LEU A 490 6.39 -15.38 19.86
CA LEU A 490 5.49 -16.48 20.19
C LEU A 490 6.23 -17.82 20.35
N ARG A 491 7.21 -18.12 19.47
CA ARG A 491 7.94 -19.40 19.59
C ARG A 491 8.81 -19.48 20.82
N SER A 492 9.50 -18.40 21.18
CA SER A 492 10.40 -18.41 22.35
C SER A 492 9.60 -18.55 23.66
N LEU A 493 8.40 -17.96 23.72
CA LEU A 493 7.46 -18.17 24.84
C LEU A 493 6.99 -19.63 24.94
N ALA A 494 6.69 -20.30 23.82
CA ALA A 494 6.35 -21.72 23.83
C ALA A 494 7.54 -22.62 24.22
N GLY A 495 8.75 -22.31 23.75
CA GLY A 495 9.97 -23.01 24.15
C GLY A 495 10.33 -22.86 25.64
N PHE A 496 9.96 -21.73 26.26
CA PHE A 496 10.02 -21.54 27.71
C PHE A 496 8.95 -22.37 28.44
N GLY A 497 7.70 -22.34 27.97
CA GLY A 497 6.55 -22.91 28.69
C GLY A 497 6.37 -24.42 28.58
N PHE A 498 6.82 -25.05 27.49
CA PHE A 498 6.56 -26.47 27.22
C PHE A 498 7.33 -27.46 28.12
N PRO A 499 8.62 -27.25 28.43
CA PRO A 499 9.33 -28.13 29.37
C PRO A 499 8.68 -28.18 30.77
N LEU A 500 8.14 -27.04 31.25
CA LEU A 500 7.58 -26.90 32.60
C LEU A 500 6.42 -27.86 32.94
N PHE A 501 5.73 -28.39 31.93
CA PHE A 501 4.67 -29.40 32.12
C PHE A 501 5.07 -30.82 31.66
N ALA A 502 6.25 -30.99 31.08
CA ALA A 502 6.68 -32.26 30.49
C ALA A 502 6.76 -33.42 31.51
N PRO A 503 7.34 -33.25 32.72
CA PRO A 503 7.35 -34.31 33.73
C PRO A 503 5.94 -34.75 34.11
N TYR A 504 5.05 -33.81 34.44
CA TYR A 504 3.65 -34.10 34.79
C TYR A 504 2.88 -34.79 33.67
N MET A 505 3.08 -34.38 32.41
CA MET A 505 2.43 -34.98 31.25
C MET A 505 2.89 -36.44 31.05
N PHE A 506 4.20 -36.71 31.10
CA PHE A 506 4.70 -38.09 30.96
C PHE A 506 4.40 -38.97 32.18
N LYS A 507 4.30 -38.39 33.38
CA LYS A 507 3.86 -39.07 34.62
C LYS A 507 2.39 -39.46 34.59
N ALA A 508 1.54 -38.73 33.85
CA ALA A 508 0.11 -38.99 33.72
C ALA A 508 -0.29 -39.80 32.46
N LEU A 509 0.46 -39.67 31.36
CA LEU A 509 0.12 -40.27 30.05
C LEU A 509 1.18 -41.25 29.52
N HIS A 510 2.35 -41.34 30.16
CA HIS A 510 3.54 -42.04 29.68
C HIS A 510 4.00 -41.58 28.28
N TYR A 511 5.14 -42.10 27.79
CA TYR A 511 5.71 -41.68 26.50
C TYR A 511 4.78 -41.98 25.31
N GLY A 512 4.00 -43.05 25.36
CA GLY A 512 3.08 -43.45 24.29
C GLY A 512 1.93 -42.44 24.07
N TRP A 513 1.09 -42.23 25.09
CA TRP A 513 -0.06 -41.31 24.96
C TRP A 513 0.34 -39.84 25.06
N GLY A 514 1.40 -39.48 25.81
CA GLY A 514 1.91 -38.11 25.84
C GLY A 514 2.33 -37.60 24.46
N ASN A 515 3.16 -38.38 23.74
CA ASN A 515 3.55 -38.04 22.37
C ASN A 515 2.38 -38.17 21.37
N SER A 516 1.44 -39.10 21.59
CA SER A 516 0.25 -39.22 20.74
C SER A 516 -0.66 -37.99 20.83
N LEU A 517 -0.90 -37.47 22.05
CA LEU A 517 -1.63 -36.21 22.26
C LEU A 517 -0.96 -35.05 21.53
N MET A 518 0.37 -34.92 21.68
CA MET A 518 1.16 -33.91 20.98
C MET A 518 1.11 -34.06 19.45
N ALA A 519 1.06 -35.29 18.93
CA ALA A 519 0.91 -35.58 17.51
C ALA A 519 -0.49 -35.22 16.99
N PHE A 520 -1.56 -35.50 17.73
CA PHE A 520 -2.93 -35.10 17.33
C PHE A 520 -3.09 -33.57 17.28
N VAL A 521 -2.52 -32.84 18.24
CA VAL A 521 -2.51 -31.37 18.21
C VAL A 521 -1.61 -30.84 17.07
N ALA A 522 -0.49 -31.52 16.77
CA ALA A 522 0.34 -31.20 15.59
C ALA A 522 -0.43 -31.35 14.28
N ILE A 523 -1.25 -32.39 14.14
CA ILE A 523 -2.14 -32.59 12.98
C ILE A 523 -3.18 -31.47 12.92
N GLY A 524 -3.86 -31.18 14.04
CA GLY A 524 -4.94 -30.19 14.10
C GLY A 524 -4.51 -28.75 13.78
N ILE A 525 -3.33 -28.34 14.23
CA ILE A 525 -2.77 -27.01 13.93
C ILE A 525 -2.02 -27.01 12.59
N GLY A 526 -1.20 -28.03 12.36
CA GLY A 526 -0.18 -28.04 11.30
C GLY A 526 -0.67 -28.47 9.92
N CYS A 527 -1.56 -29.46 9.81
CA CYS A 527 -2.00 -29.94 8.50
C CYS A 527 -3.00 -29.00 7.79
N PRO A 528 -3.93 -28.30 8.48
CA PRO A 528 -4.82 -27.33 7.83
C PRO A 528 -4.12 -26.07 7.34
N ALA A 529 -3.14 -25.53 8.09
CA ALA A 529 -2.57 -24.21 7.79
C ALA A 529 -1.96 -24.09 6.36
N PRO A 530 -1.19 -25.06 5.84
CA PRO A 530 -0.66 -25.02 4.47
C PRO A 530 -1.75 -25.08 3.40
N LEU A 531 -2.81 -25.86 3.64
CA LEU A 531 -3.95 -26.00 2.72
C LEU A 531 -4.81 -24.73 2.69
N LEU A 532 -5.03 -24.12 3.87
CA LEU A 532 -5.72 -22.84 4.00
C LEU A 532 -4.93 -21.71 3.36
N LEU A 533 -3.61 -21.66 3.52
CA LEU A 533 -2.76 -20.66 2.85
C LEU A 533 -2.67 -20.90 1.33
N TRP A 534 -2.62 -22.14 0.86
CA TRP A 534 -2.65 -22.43 -0.59
C TRP A 534 -3.99 -22.03 -1.24
N LYS A 535 -5.12 -22.21 -0.55
CA LYS A 535 -6.46 -21.91 -1.09
C LYS A 535 -6.93 -20.47 -0.86
N TYR A 536 -6.55 -19.86 0.26
CA TYR A 536 -7.06 -18.55 0.69
C TYR A 536 -5.95 -17.50 0.94
N GLY A 537 -4.67 -17.85 0.86
CA GLY A 537 -3.55 -16.93 1.13
C GLY A 537 -3.64 -15.64 0.34
N ALA A 538 -3.86 -15.72 -0.98
CA ALA A 538 -4.06 -14.54 -1.82
C ALA A 538 -5.23 -13.64 -1.36
N LYS A 539 -6.35 -14.22 -0.91
CA LYS A 539 -7.50 -13.45 -0.38
C LYS A 539 -7.19 -12.82 0.97
N LEU A 540 -6.52 -13.55 1.87
CA LEU A 540 -6.10 -13.04 3.17
C LEU A 540 -5.04 -11.92 3.02
N ARG A 541 -4.14 -12.02 2.05
CA ARG A 541 -3.19 -10.96 1.67
C ARG A 541 -3.91 -9.74 1.06
N LEU A 542 -4.97 -9.96 0.27
CA LEU A 542 -5.80 -8.86 -0.26
C LEU A 542 -6.54 -8.12 0.88
N GLN A 543 -7.13 -8.85 1.83
CA GLN A 543 -7.80 -8.27 3.00
C GLN A 543 -6.81 -7.55 3.93
N ALA A 544 -5.57 -8.05 4.06
CA ALA A 544 -4.49 -7.35 4.75
C ALA A 544 -4.14 -6.01 4.06
N LEU A 545 -4.10 -5.97 2.72
CA LEU A 545 -3.94 -4.74 1.96
C LEU A 545 -5.12 -3.77 2.17
N SER A 546 -6.37 -4.26 2.13
CA SER A 546 -7.57 -3.47 2.45
C SER A 546 -7.49 -2.83 3.85
N SER A 547 -6.93 -3.53 4.83
CA SER A 547 -6.78 -3.03 6.21
C SER A 547 -5.71 -1.94 6.40
N VAL A 548 -4.97 -1.55 5.35
CA VAL A 548 -3.86 -0.59 5.41
C VAL A 548 -4.02 0.59 4.42
N VAL A 549 -5.03 0.56 3.55
CA VAL A 549 -5.46 1.73 2.73
C VAL A 549 -6.93 2.02 3.02
N GLY A 550 -7.17 2.62 4.19
CA GLY A 550 -8.50 3.08 4.60
C GLY A 550 -8.89 4.37 3.88
N ALA A 551 -9.38 4.25 2.64
CA ALA A 551 -10.14 5.32 2.00
C ALA A 551 -11.51 5.52 2.68
N LEU A 552 -12.20 6.62 2.40
CA LEU A 552 -13.57 6.81 2.85
C LEU A 552 -14.54 5.89 2.08
N ASP A 553 -14.74 4.67 2.56
CA ASP A 553 -15.83 3.80 2.08
C ASP A 553 -17.16 4.16 2.76
N ASN A 554 -17.77 5.26 2.30
CA ASN A 554 -19.17 5.60 2.59
C ASN A 554 -20.13 5.09 1.49
N GLY A 555 -19.66 4.25 0.56
CA GLY A 555 -20.43 3.76 -0.58
C GLY A 555 -20.80 4.81 -1.64
N LEU A 556 -20.32 6.06 -1.53
CA LEU A 556 -20.59 7.15 -2.47
C LEU A 556 -19.40 7.39 -3.41
N ALA A 557 -19.63 8.19 -4.46
CA ALA A 557 -18.62 8.58 -5.46
C ALA A 557 -17.79 7.42 -6.06
N ILE A 558 -18.36 6.21 -6.20
CA ILE A 558 -17.69 5.06 -6.84
C ILE A 558 -17.21 5.40 -8.27
N THR A 559 -17.94 6.30 -8.95
CA THR A 559 -17.49 7.10 -10.10
C THR A 559 -17.57 8.60 -9.74
N PRO A 560 -16.89 9.50 -10.47
CA PRO A 560 -16.95 10.94 -10.22
C PRO A 560 -18.39 11.46 -10.30
N GLN A 561 -18.78 12.36 -9.39
CA GLN A 561 -20.15 12.89 -9.40
C GLN A 561 -20.47 13.70 -10.67
N LEU A 562 -21.71 13.57 -11.13
CA LEU A 562 -22.29 14.35 -12.22
C LEU A 562 -23.46 15.18 -11.65
N GLY A 563 -23.51 16.48 -11.95
CA GLY A 563 -24.56 17.34 -11.40
C GLY A 563 -24.58 18.76 -11.97
N TRP A 564 -25.22 19.67 -11.24
CA TRP A 564 -25.32 21.09 -11.55
C TRP A 564 -25.18 21.92 -10.27
N ASN A 565 -24.61 23.12 -10.36
CA ASN A 565 -24.37 24.04 -9.25
C ASN A 565 -24.79 25.47 -9.60
N THR A 566 -25.34 26.21 -8.63
CA THR A 566 -25.89 27.57 -8.83
C THR A 566 -24.86 28.67 -9.11
N TRP A 567 -23.60 28.51 -8.70
CA TRP A 567 -22.69 29.63 -8.45
C TRP A 567 -22.39 30.49 -9.67
N ASN A 568 -21.79 29.93 -10.74
CA ASN A 568 -21.27 30.74 -11.85
C ASN A 568 -22.36 31.48 -12.65
N SER A 569 -23.60 31.00 -12.64
CA SER A 569 -24.74 31.65 -13.32
C SER A 569 -25.52 32.64 -12.44
N PHE A 570 -25.56 32.45 -11.12
CA PHE A 570 -26.48 33.20 -10.24
C PHE A 570 -25.82 33.91 -9.06
N ALA A 571 -24.64 33.44 -8.61
CA ALA A 571 -24.01 33.84 -7.34
C ALA A 571 -25.05 33.90 -6.20
N CYS A 572 -25.07 34.96 -5.40
CA CYS A 572 -26.05 35.15 -4.32
C CYS A 572 -27.52 35.32 -4.77
N SER A 573 -27.82 35.35 -6.08
CA SER A 573 -29.17 35.56 -6.63
C SER A 573 -30.00 34.27 -6.71
N LEU A 574 -29.47 33.14 -6.23
CA LEU A 574 -30.22 31.89 -6.12
C LEU A 574 -31.47 32.03 -5.24
N ASN A 575 -32.50 31.25 -5.57
CA ASN A 575 -33.74 31.11 -4.82
C ASN A 575 -34.47 29.82 -5.23
N GLU A 576 -35.50 29.43 -4.47
CA GLU A 576 -36.27 28.20 -4.68
C GLU A 576 -36.78 28.06 -6.13
N THR A 577 -37.27 29.16 -6.74
CA THR A 577 -37.80 29.16 -8.12
C THR A 577 -36.71 28.89 -9.16
N VAL A 578 -35.52 29.50 -9.01
CA VAL A 578 -34.37 29.26 -9.90
C VAL A 578 -33.96 27.78 -9.86
N ILE A 579 -33.82 27.23 -8.65
CA ILE A 579 -33.35 25.86 -8.44
C ILE A 579 -34.38 24.83 -8.94
N LEU A 580 -35.67 25.02 -8.64
CA LEU A 580 -36.73 24.15 -9.15
C LEU A 580 -36.86 24.21 -10.67
N ASN A 581 -36.66 25.38 -11.30
CA ASN A 581 -36.69 25.49 -12.76
C ASN A 581 -35.47 24.84 -13.42
N ALA A 582 -34.27 24.97 -12.81
CA ALA A 582 -33.09 24.24 -13.27
C ALA A 582 -33.27 22.72 -13.15
N ALA A 583 -33.73 22.22 -12.00
CA ALA A 583 -34.01 20.80 -11.76
C ALA A 583 -35.04 20.21 -12.73
N LYS A 584 -36.19 20.89 -12.93
CA LYS A 584 -37.19 20.50 -13.95
C LYS A 584 -36.57 20.41 -15.35
N ARG A 585 -35.66 21.31 -15.69
CA ARG A 585 -35.02 21.36 -17.01
C ARG A 585 -33.90 20.32 -17.18
N ILE A 586 -33.19 19.96 -16.10
CA ILE A 586 -32.27 18.82 -16.02
C ILE A 586 -33.03 17.50 -16.31
N VAL A 587 -34.24 17.34 -15.77
CA VAL A 587 -35.11 16.18 -16.08
C VAL A 587 -35.70 16.26 -17.49
N ALA A 588 -36.25 17.41 -17.91
CA ALA A 588 -36.93 17.55 -19.20
C ALA A 588 -35.97 17.43 -20.41
N LEU A 589 -34.72 17.89 -20.28
CA LEU A 589 -33.66 17.63 -21.25
C LEU A 589 -32.99 16.26 -21.03
N GLY A 590 -33.37 15.54 -19.98
CA GLY A 590 -32.90 14.19 -19.64
C GLY A 590 -31.41 14.10 -19.31
N PHE A 591 -30.80 15.16 -18.76
CA PHE A 591 -29.46 15.08 -18.17
C PHE A 591 -29.43 14.06 -17.02
N LYS A 592 -30.53 13.96 -16.27
CA LYS A 592 -30.74 12.92 -15.25
C LYS A 592 -30.53 11.51 -15.80
N ASP A 593 -31.03 11.20 -17.00
CA ASP A 593 -30.87 9.87 -17.62
C ASP A 593 -29.39 9.52 -17.85
N LEU A 594 -28.55 10.54 -18.09
CA LEU A 594 -27.10 10.42 -18.32
C LEU A 594 -26.30 10.38 -17.01
N GLY A 595 -26.97 10.46 -15.85
CA GLY A 595 -26.36 10.35 -14.53
C GLY A 595 -26.13 11.67 -13.80
N TYR A 596 -26.45 12.83 -14.41
CA TYR A 596 -26.43 14.14 -13.72
C TYR A 596 -27.53 14.21 -12.66
N GLU A 597 -27.25 13.66 -11.48
CA GLU A 597 -28.24 13.45 -10.41
C GLU A 597 -28.21 14.51 -9.32
N TYR A 598 -27.10 15.23 -9.11
CA TYR A 598 -26.98 16.23 -8.04
C TYR A 598 -27.36 17.66 -8.49
N VAL A 599 -28.16 18.36 -7.70
CA VAL A 599 -28.50 19.79 -7.82
C VAL A 599 -27.98 20.50 -6.56
N VAL A 600 -26.83 21.16 -6.69
CA VAL A 600 -26.08 21.75 -5.58
C VAL A 600 -26.41 23.24 -5.43
N LEU A 601 -26.94 23.61 -4.27
CA LEU A 601 -27.04 24.99 -3.81
C LEU A 601 -25.66 25.43 -3.32
N ASP A 602 -25.16 26.54 -3.86
CA ASP A 602 -23.91 27.16 -3.43
C ASP A 602 -24.14 28.25 -2.36
N ASP A 603 -23.18 29.15 -2.15
CA ASP A 603 -23.22 30.19 -1.12
C ASP A 603 -24.45 31.12 -1.17
N CYS A 604 -24.66 31.89 -0.10
CA CYS A 604 -25.70 32.89 0.09
C CYS A 604 -27.13 32.34 0.27
N TRP A 605 -27.30 31.08 0.68
CA TRP A 605 -28.63 30.47 0.91
C TRP A 605 -29.23 30.75 2.31
N SER A 606 -28.41 31.09 3.30
CA SER A 606 -28.82 31.22 4.71
C SER A 606 -29.06 32.67 5.16
N ALA A 607 -29.73 32.83 6.29
CA ALA A 607 -29.95 34.09 7.01
C ALA A 607 -29.15 34.16 8.33
N GLY A 608 -28.09 33.35 8.47
CA GLY A 608 -27.31 33.22 9.69
C GLY A 608 -27.79 32.09 10.61
N ARG A 609 -27.65 32.26 11.92
CA ARG A 609 -27.99 31.24 12.95
C ARG A 609 -29.08 31.74 13.90
N ASN A 610 -29.92 30.82 14.39
CA ASN A 610 -30.89 31.10 15.44
C ASN A 610 -30.25 31.10 16.84
N SER A 611 -31.03 31.43 17.88
CA SER A 611 -30.58 31.48 19.28
C SER A 611 -30.10 30.13 19.86
N SER A 612 -30.44 29.01 19.22
CA SER A 612 -29.93 27.66 19.55
C SER A 612 -28.64 27.30 18.78
N GLY A 613 -28.20 28.17 17.87
CA GLY A 613 -26.97 28.02 17.07
C GLY A 613 -27.13 27.20 15.78
N TYR A 614 -28.35 26.83 15.38
CA TYR A 614 -28.59 26.17 14.09
C TYR A 614 -28.70 27.20 12.96
N LEU A 615 -28.22 26.85 11.77
CA LEU A 615 -28.42 27.66 10.56
C LEU A 615 -29.92 27.83 10.24
N VAL A 616 -30.29 28.98 9.69
CA VAL A 616 -31.64 29.31 9.23
C VAL A 616 -31.57 29.68 7.75
N PRO A 617 -32.44 29.15 6.87
CA PRO A 617 -32.47 29.57 5.48
C PRO A 617 -33.04 30.99 5.31
N ASP A 618 -32.63 31.68 4.25
CA ASP A 618 -33.25 32.96 3.88
C ASP A 618 -34.69 32.75 3.40
N THR A 619 -35.67 33.12 4.21
CA THR A 619 -37.10 32.92 3.93
C THR A 619 -37.64 33.77 2.78
N ALA A 620 -36.91 34.80 2.33
CA ALA A 620 -37.25 35.53 1.09
C ALA A 620 -36.78 34.78 -0.17
N LYS A 621 -35.73 33.95 -0.06
CA LYS A 621 -35.23 33.08 -1.13
C LYS A 621 -35.88 31.68 -1.11
N PHE A 622 -36.21 31.19 0.08
CA PHE A 622 -36.70 29.84 0.36
C PHE A 622 -37.92 29.89 1.29
N PRO A 623 -39.08 30.39 0.80
CA PRO A 623 -40.28 30.56 1.62
C PRO A 623 -40.86 29.23 2.15
N ASN A 624 -40.52 28.10 1.52
CA ASN A 624 -40.91 26.76 1.96
C ASN A 624 -39.79 26.01 2.72
N GLY A 625 -38.72 26.69 3.13
CA GLY A 625 -37.55 26.04 3.73
C GLY A 625 -36.64 25.33 2.71
N ILE A 626 -35.64 24.61 3.22
CA ILE A 626 -34.68 23.82 2.42
C ILE A 626 -35.09 22.34 2.39
N ASP A 627 -35.70 21.85 3.46
CA ASP A 627 -36.47 20.60 3.54
C ASP A 627 -37.61 20.58 2.50
N GLY A 628 -38.46 21.60 2.47
CA GLY A 628 -39.52 21.74 1.47
C GLY A 628 -39.03 22.01 0.04
N LEU A 629 -37.72 22.20 -0.16
CA LEU A 629 -37.07 22.20 -1.48
C LEU A 629 -36.45 20.82 -1.79
N ALA A 630 -35.82 20.17 -0.81
CA ALA A 630 -35.25 18.83 -0.92
C ALA A 630 -36.31 17.80 -1.32
N GLU A 631 -37.48 17.81 -0.69
CA GLU A 631 -38.63 16.96 -1.04
C GLU A 631 -38.99 17.08 -2.53
N LYS A 632 -39.13 18.32 -3.03
CA LYS A 632 -39.44 18.61 -4.45
C LYS A 632 -38.33 18.16 -5.41
N ILE A 633 -37.06 18.16 -4.98
CA ILE A 633 -35.92 17.64 -5.76
C ILE A 633 -35.92 16.10 -5.77
N HIS A 634 -36.23 15.47 -4.63
CA HIS A 634 -36.36 14.02 -4.49
C HIS A 634 -37.57 13.44 -5.24
N ASP A 635 -38.69 14.17 -5.31
CA ASP A 635 -39.87 13.84 -6.14
C ASP A 635 -39.52 13.78 -7.64
N MET A 636 -38.64 14.69 -8.09
CA MET A 636 -38.06 14.64 -9.44
C MET A 636 -37.03 13.51 -9.60
N GLY A 637 -36.75 12.74 -8.53
CA GLY A 637 -35.74 11.69 -8.44
C GLY A 637 -34.33 12.20 -8.73
N LEU A 638 -34.06 13.46 -8.38
CA LEU A 638 -32.73 14.05 -8.30
C LEU A 638 -32.27 14.03 -6.83
N LYS A 639 -31.05 14.47 -6.59
CA LYS A 639 -30.43 14.64 -5.27
C LYS A 639 -30.15 16.12 -5.02
N ILE A 640 -30.28 16.57 -3.78
CA ILE A 640 -30.00 17.96 -3.39
C ILE A 640 -28.65 18.07 -2.69
N GLY A 641 -27.86 19.08 -3.09
CA GLY A 641 -26.62 19.44 -2.42
C GLY A 641 -26.71 20.80 -1.75
N ILE A 642 -25.95 20.99 -0.68
CA ILE A 642 -25.82 22.27 0.00
C ILE A 642 -24.35 22.69 0.11
N TYR A 643 -24.13 23.92 0.55
CA TYR A 643 -22.82 24.53 0.71
C TYR A 643 -22.63 25.11 2.11
N SER A 644 -21.41 25.00 2.63
CA SER A 644 -20.90 25.80 3.75
C SER A 644 -19.38 25.93 3.65
N SER A 645 -18.75 26.62 4.61
CA SER A 645 -17.29 26.71 4.73
C SER A 645 -16.78 26.03 6.00
N ALA A 646 -15.61 25.41 5.91
CA ALA A 646 -14.75 25.01 7.02
C ALA A 646 -14.06 26.24 7.65
N GLY A 647 -14.88 27.21 8.06
CA GLY A 647 -14.48 28.49 8.64
C GLY A 647 -15.66 29.13 9.38
N THR A 648 -15.43 30.26 10.04
CA THR A 648 -16.49 30.98 10.78
C THR A 648 -17.49 31.67 9.87
N LEU A 649 -17.08 31.96 8.63
CA LEU A 649 -17.89 32.57 7.58
C LEU A 649 -17.69 31.84 6.25
N THR A 650 -18.69 31.92 5.37
CA THR A 650 -18.56 31.53 3.96
C THR A 650 -17.79 32.58 3.15
N CYS A 651 -17.45 32.27 1.90
CA CYS A 651 -16.72 33.22 1.04
C CYS A 651 -17.52 34.50 0.76
N ALA A 652 -18.85 34.40 0.62
CA ALA A 652 -19.77 35.54 0.54
C ALA A 652 -20.19 36.10 1.92
N ARG A 653 -19.53 35.67 3.01
CA ARG A 653 -19.67 36.16 4.40
C ARG A 653 -21.00 35.85 5.08
N TYR A 654 -21.65 34.74 4.72
CA TYR A 654 -22.72 34.12 5.50
C TYR A 654 -22.12 33.27 6.63
N ALA A 655 -22.94 32.76 7.54
CA ALA A 655 -22.44 31.95 8.67
C ALA A 655 -21.82 30.62 8.17
N GLY A 656 -20.53 30.41 8.46
CA GLY A 656 -19.83 29.15 8.20
C GLY A 656 -20.01 28.14 9.35
N SER A 657 -19.44 26.94 9.20
CA SER A 657 -19.71 25.78 10.07
C SER A 657 -18.59 25.42 11.05
N LEU A 658 -17.46 26.16 11.09
CA LEU A 658 -16.37 25.87 12.02
C LEU A 658 -16.81 26.00 13.48
N GLY A 659 -16.69 24.91 14.25
CA GLY A 659 -17.19 24.80 15.63
C GLY A 659 -18.71 24.55 15.74
N TYR A 660 -19.39 24.28 14.62
CA TYR A 660 -20.83 23.98 14.53
C TYR A 660 -21.10 22.70 13.73
N GLU A 661 -20.08 21.91 13.43
CA GLU A 661 -20.10 20.81 12.46
C GLU A 661 -21.18 19.78 12.76
N GLU A 662 -21.32 19.35 14.02
CA GLU A 662 -22.35 18.39 14.43
C GLU A 662 -23.77 18.93 14.21
N LYS A 663 -24.04 20.18 14.61
CA LYS A 663 -25.36 20.80 14.48
C LYS A 663 -25.76 21.01 13.03
N ASP A 664 -24.81 21.41 12.20
CA ASP A 664 -25.06 21.68 10.78
C ASP A 664 -25.24 20.37 10.01
N ALA A 665 -24.42 19.34 10.30
CA ALA A 665 -24.60 18.01 9.74
C ALA A 665 -25.95 17.38 10.13
N GLU A 666 -26.32 17.43 11.42
CA GLU A 666 -27.63 16.97 11.93
C GLU A 666 -28.79 17.70 11.21
N LEU A 667 -28.68 19.02 11.04
CA LEU A 667 -29.67 19.83 10.34
C LEU A 667 -29.79 19.44 8.86
N TRP A 668 -28.68 19.32 8.13
CA TRP A 668 -28.67 18.92 6.72
C TRP A 668 -29.18 17.49 6.51
N ALA A 669 -28.87 16.57 7.43
CA ALA A 669 -29.45 15.23 7.41
C ALA A 669 -30.96 15.24 7.67
N SER A 670 -31.45 16.12 8.55
CA SER A 670 -32.89 16.29 8.81
C SER A 670 -33.65 16.88 7.62
N TRP A 671 -33.02 17.77 6.85
CA TRP A 671 -33.57 18.33 5.60
C TRP A 671 -33.42 17.38 4.40
N GLY A 672 -32.74 16.24 4.56
CA GLY A 672 -32.56 15.28 3.48
C GLY A 672 -31.48 15.65 2.45
N ILE A 673 -30.50 16.49 2.80
CA ILE A 673 -29.36 16.80 1.91
C ILE A 673 -28.59 15.53 1.54
N ASP A 674 -28.12 15.43 0.30
CA ASP A 674 -27.39 14.27 -0.26
C ASP A 674 -25.92 14.58 -0.60
N TYR A 675 -25.52 15.85 -0.56
CA TYR A 675 -24.21 16.34 -0.99
C TYR A 675 -23.82 17.61 -0.21
N LEU A 676 -22.55 17.73 0.19
CA LEU A 676 -21.99 18.95 0.78
C LEU A 676 -20.76 19.42 0.00
N LYS A 677 -20.80 20.65 -0.55
CA LYS A 677 -19.59 21.41 -0.91
C LYS A 677 -19.11 22.13 0.35
N TYR A 678 -17.86 21.91 0.77
CA TYR A 678 -17.33 22.44 2.03
C TYR A 678 -16.05 23.25 1.82
N ASP A 679 -16.18 24.58 1.86
CA ASP A 679 -15.17 25.58 1.49
C ASP A 679 -14.05 25.76 2.53
N ASN A 680 -13.09 26.67 2.26
CA ASN A 680 -11.94 26.98 3.12
C ASN A 680 -11.89 28.45 3.59
N CYS A 681 -12.79 29.31 3.10
CA CYS A 681 -12.85 30.71 3.50
C CYS A 681 -13.03 30.88 5.02
N TYR A 682 -12.30 31.85 5.60
CA TYR A 682 -12.38 32.25 7.02
C TYR A 682 -12.10 31.11 8.05
N ASN A 683 -11.18 30.21 7.71
CA ASN A 683 -10.69 29.09 8.54
C ASN A 683 -9.92 29.44 9.84
N GLN A 684 -9.84 30.72 10.23
CA GLN A 684 -9.14 31.21 11.44
C GLN A 684 -7.63 30.87 11.55
N GLY A 685 -6.98 30.47 10.46
CA GLY A 685 -5.57 30.06 10.46
C GLY A 685 -5.36 28.55 10.69
N GLU A 686 -6.43 27.75 10.67
CA GLU A 686 -6.37 26.29 10.74
C GLU A 686 -5.98 25.65 9.39
N GLU A 687 -4.92 26.17 8.75
CA GLU A 687 -4.31 25.64 7.52
C GLU A 687 -2.79 25.90 7.51
N GLY A 688 -2.09 25.50 6.45
CA GLY A 688 -0.64 25.66 6.30
C GLY A 688 0.17 24.47 6.81
N THR A 689 -0.51 23.42 7.31
CA THR A 689 0.05 22.06 7.37
C THR A 689 -1.01 21.01 7.05
N PRO A 690 -0.64 19.86 6.45
CA PRO A 690 -1.58 18.77 6.16
C PRO A 690 -2.36 18.25 7.36
N LYS A 691 -1.84 18.45 8.59
CA LYS A 691 -2.50 18.03 9.84
C LYS A 691 -3.62 19.00 10.25
N LEU A 692 -3.38 20.31 10.19
CA LEU A 692 -4.40 21.32 10.50
C LEU A 692 -5.59 21.22 9.55
N SER A 693 -5.31 21.23 8.24
CA SER A 693 -6.35 21.05 7.22
C SER A 693 -7.04 19.68 7.34
N TYR A 694 -6.30 18.59 7.57
CA TYR A 694 -6.94 17.28 7.81
C TYR A 694 -7.91 17.31 8.99
N ASP A 695 -7.51 17.81 10.18
CA ASP A 695 -8.36 17.76 11.37
C ASP A 695 -9.65 18.58 11.20
N ARG A 696 -9.54 19.79 10.64
CA ARG A 696 -10.68 20.67 10.37
C ARG A 696 -11.67 20.08 9.35
N TYR A 697 -11.19 19.46 8.27
CA TYR A 697 -12.06 18.76 7.32
C TYR A 697 -12.60 17.42 7.86
N ASN A 698 -11.84 16.72 8.71
CA ASN A 698 -12.23 15.47 9.35
C ASN A 698 -13.31 15.68 10.43
N ALA A 699 -13.34 16.83 11.11
CA ALA A 699 -14.42 17.17 12.05
C ALA A 699 -15.80 17.14 11.38
N MET A 700 -15.94 17.79 10.21
CA MET A 700 -17.17 17.73 9.42
C MET A 700 -17.40 16.34 8.78
N GLY A 701 -16.35 15.65 8.32
CA GLY A 701 -16.48 14.27 7.83
C GLY A 701 -17.04 13.30 8.88
N GLN A 702 -16.61 13.43 10.13
CA GLN A 702 -17.14 12.67 11.26
C GLN A 702 -18.57 13.11 11.62
N ALA A 703 -18.85 14.41 11.64
CA ALA A 703 -20.20 14.93 11.90
C ALA A 703 -21.23 14.41 10.89
N LEU A 704 -20.91 14.43 9.58
CA LEU A 704 -21.76 13.85 8.53
C LEU A 704 -22.00 12.36 8.75
N ASN A 705 -20.95 11.58 9.01
CA ASN A 705 -21.05 10.14 9.25
C ASN A 705 -21.88 9.80 10.51
N LYS A 706 -21.76 10.61 11.57
CA LYS A 706 -22.54 10.50 12.83
C LYS A 706 -24.06 10.59 12.60
N THR A 707 -24.52 11.29 11.56
CA THR A 707 -25.96 11.39 11.22
C THR A 707 -26.57 10.08 10.72
N GLY A 708 -25.75 9.16 10.20
CA GLY A 708 -26.22 7.95 9.50
C GLY A 708 -26.86 8.18 8.13
N ARG A 709 -26.99 9.43 7.64
CA ARG A 709 -27.42 9.72 6.27
C ARG A 709 -26.20 9.68 5.32
N PRO A 710 -26.24 8.95 4.20
CA PRO A 710 -25.20 9.03 3.18
C PRO A 710 -25.22 10.41 2.50
N ILE A 711 -24.22 11.24 2.81
CA ILE A 711 -24.00 12.57 2.22
C ILE A 711 -22.65 12.54 1.49
N LEU A 712 -22.63 12.88 0.21
CA LEU A 712 -21.39 12.96 -0.58
C LEU A 712 -20.61 14.20 -0.13
N TYR A 713 -19.42 13.99 0.42
CA TYR A 713 -18.62 15.07 0.99
C TYR A 713 -17.54 15.55 0.02
N SER A 714 -17.68 16.79 -0.46
CA SER A 714 -16.81 17.43 -1.45
C SER A 714 -16.06 18.60 -0.81
N MET A 715 -14.79 18.39 -0.48
CA MET A 715 -13.91 19.44 0.05
C MET A 715 -13.58 20.48 -1.01
N CYS A 716 -13.61 21.75 -0.62
CA CYS A 716 -13.28 22.91 -1.44
C CYS A 716 -12.16 23.71 -0.76
N ASN A 717 -10.97 23.11 -0.65
CA ASN A 717 -9.76 23.74 -0.07
C ASN A 717 -8.68 24.10 -1.09
N TRP A 718 -9.03 24.07 -2.38
CA TRP A 718 -8.23 24.61 -3.48
C TRP A 718 -6.83 24.00 -3.66
N GLY A 719 -6.57 22.82 -3.13
CA GLY A 719 -5.25 22.18 -3.11
C GLY A 719 -4.37 22.56 -1.91
N SER A 720 -4.85 23.42 -1.00
CA SER A 720 -4.12 23.83 0.21
C SER A 720 -3.69 22.61 1.03
N ASP A 721 -2.44 22.59 1.48
CA ASP A 721 -1.78 21.49 2.19
C ASP A 721 -1.79 20.11 1.48
N GLY A 722 -2.09 20.04 0.18
CA GLY A 722 -2.03 18.82 -0.61
C GLY A 722 -3.10 17.77 -0.23
N PRO A 723 -4.41 18.06 -0.42
CA PRO A 723 -5.53 17.23 0.01
C PRO A 723 -5.48 15.82 -0.58
N TRP A 724 -4.93 15.64 -1.77
CA TRP A 724 -4.66 14.35 -2.42
C TRP A 724 -3.74 13.39 -1.61
N ASN A 725 -3.20 13.82 -0.47
CA ASN A 725 -2.50 12.97 0.49
C ASN A 725 -3.32 12.57 1.72
N PHE A 726 -4.37 13.32 2.10
CA PHE A 726 -5.09 13.15 3.36
C PHE A 726 -6.63 13.04 3.20
N ALA A 727 -7.21 13.79 2.26
CA ALA A 727 -8.64 13.91 2.03
C ALA A 727 -9.29 12.59 1.58
N SER A 728 -8.55 11.73 0.86
CA SER A 728 -9.04 10.43 0.36
C SER A 728 -9.50 9.45 1.44
N THR A 729 -9.19 9.73 2.71
CA THR A 729 -9.60 8.95 3.88
C THR A 729 -10.82 9.52 4.61
N ILE A 730 -11.23 10.75 4.28
CA ILE A 730 -12.26 11.53 4.99
C ILE A 730 -13.31 12.19 4.09
N ALA A 731 -13.09 12.27 2.77
CA ALA A 731 -13.96 12.94 1.80
C ALA A 731 -14.00 12.20 0.44
N ASN A 732 -15.06 12.43 -0.33
CA ASN A 732 -15.29 11.79 -1.63
C ASN A 732 -14.64 12.55 -2.80
N SER A 733 -14.44 13.85 -2.67
CA SER A 733 -13.67 14.65 -3.62
C SER A 733 -13.04 15.86 -2.93
N TRP A 734 -11.98 16.40 -3.53
CA TRP A 734 -11.29 17.59 -3.02
C TRP A 734 -10.83 18.49 -4.18
N ARG A 735 -11.18 19.78 -4.12
CA ARG A 735 -10.70 20.80 -5.06
C ARG A 735 -9.18 20.88 -5.03
N THR A 736 -8.52 20.83 -6.18
CA THR A 736 -7.04 20.78 -6.28
C THR A 736 -6.38 22.07 -6.78
N SER A 737 -7.17 23.11 -7.04
CA SER A 737 -6.70 24.46 -7.40
C SER A 737 -7.70 25.53 -6.93
N GLY A 738 -7.28 26.80 -6.97
CA GLY A 738 -8.19 27.95 -6.96
C GLY A 738 -9.24 27.89 -8.08
N ASP A 739 -10.30 28.68 -7.94
CA ASP A 739 -11.48 28.62 -8.82
C ASP A 739 -11.16 28.94 -10.29
N LEU A 740 -11.85 28.27 -11.21
CA LEU A 740 -11.74 28.49 -12.65
C LEU A 740 -12.23 29.88 -13.07
N LEU A 741 -11.48 30.52 -13.97
CA LEU A 741 -12.03 31.54 -14.86
C LEU A 741 -12.60 30.86 -16.11
N ASN A 742 -13.67 31.45 -16.63
CA ASN A 742 -14.26 31.15 -17.93
C ASN A 742 -13.38 31.69 -19.08
N THR A 743 -12.14 31.18 -19.18
CA THR A 743 -11.11 31.51 -20.18
C THR A 743 -10.14 30.35 -20.37
N TRP A 744 -9.71 30.10 -21.59
CA TRP A 744 -8.86 28.96 -21.96
C TRP A 744 -7.48 28.92 -21.28
N ASP A 745 -6.65 29.93 -21.52
CA ASP A 745 -5.21 29.94 -21.18
C ASP A 745 -4.79 31.11 -20.29
N ARG A 746 -5.47 32.26 -20.39
CA ARG A 746 -5.19 33.55 -19.73
C ARG A 746 -4.62 33.44 -18.30
N VAL A 747 -3.44 34.03 -18.10
CA VAL A 747 -2.86 34.29 -16.78
C VAL A 747 -3.62 35.44 -16.09
N ASP A 748 -3.94 35.28 -14.80
CA ASP A 748 -4.51 36.32 -13.94
C ASP A 748 -3.75 36.34 -12.60
N ALA A 749 -3.40 37.52 -12.10
CA ALA A 749 -2.62 37.69 -10.87
C ALA A 749 -3.34 37.15 -9.61
N ASN A 750 -4.66 36.92 -9.69
CA ASN A 750 -5.43 36.29 -8.62
C ASN A 750 -5.25 34.76 -8.56
N CYS A 751 -4.61 34.12 -9.56
CA CYS A 751 -4.21 32.71 -9.54
C CYS A 751 -2.69 32.61 -9.79
N PRO A 752 -1.84 32.90 -8.79
CA PRO A 752 -0.41 33.13 -8.99
C PRO A 752 0.42 31.86 -9.30
N CYS A 753 0.00 30.69 -8.82
CA CYS A 753 0.74 29.43 -9.02
C CYS A 753 0.48 28.82 -10.42
N ALA A 754 1.49 28.18 -11.01
CA ALA A 754 1.39 27.43 -12.28
C ALA A 754 2.18 26.10 -12.23
N ASP A 755 1.88 25.17 -13.16
CA ASP A 755 2.53 23.85 -13.29
C ASP A 755 2.85 23.18 -11.93
N LEU A 756 4.13 23.04 -11.57
CA LEU A 756 4.61 22.37 -10.35
C LEU A 756 4.29 23.13 -9.06
N ASP A 757 4.15 24.45 -9.10
CA ASP A 757 3.79 25.25 -7.92
C ASP A 757 2.41 24.86 -7.38
N GLY A 758 1.56 24.27 -8.24
CA GLY A 758 0.29 23.67 -7.84
C GLY A 758 0.40 22.55 -6.80
N LEU A 759 1.58 21.96 -6.57
CA LEU A 759 1.81 20.94 -5.54
C LEU A 759 1.98 21.51 -4.13
N ASP A 760 2.40 22.77 -3.99
CA ASP A 760 2.56 23.44 -2.68
C ASP A 760 2.12 24.92 -2.74
N CYS A 761 1.02 25.17 -3.45
CA CYS A 761 0.54 26.52 -3.74
C CYS A 761 0.00 27.21 -2.47
N LYS A 762 0.83 28.04 -1.83
CA LYS A 762 0.47 28.77 -0.60
C LYS A 762 -0.65 29.81 -0.79
N MET A 763 -0.92 30.22 -2.02
CA MET A 763 -2.03 31.12 -2.38
C MET A 763 -2.78 30.56 -3.59
N PRO A 764 -3.68 29.56 -3.41
CA PRO A 764 -4.42 28.94 -4.51
C PRO A 764 -5.22 29.93 -5.35
N GLY A 765 -5.81 30.92 -4.66
CA GLY A 765 -6.46 32.06 -5.28
C GLY A 765 -7.72 31.68 -6.07
N PHE A 766 -8.00 32.45 -7.11
CA PHE A 766 -9.16 32.28 -7.97
C PHE A 766 -8.89 32.87 -9.36
N ARG A 767 -9.77 32.61 -10.33
CA ARG A 767 -9.63 33.00 -11.75
C ARG A 767 -8.52 32.26 -12.50
N CYS A 768 -8.23 31.01 -12.13
CA CYS A 768 -7.29 30.16 -12.85
C CYS A 768 -7.84 29.77 -14.24
N SER A 769 -7.06 29.87 -15.31
CA SER A 769 -7.51 29.41 -16.64
C SER A 769 -7.63 27.88 -16.72
N VAL A 770 -8.41 27.38 -17.68
CA VAL A 770 -8.60 25.92 -17.92
C VAL A 770 -7.24 25.21 -18.07
N LEU A 771 -6.33 25.81 -18.85
CA LEU A 771 -4.99 25.28 -19.08
C LEU A 771 -4.07 25.39 -17.85
N ASN A 772 -4.23 26.42 -17.00
CA ASN A 772 -3.51 26.52 -15.72
C ASN A 772 -3.93 25.41 -14.75
N VAL A 773 -5.24 25.14 -14.61
CA VAL A 773 -5.76 24.07 -13.75
C VAL A 773 -5.33 22.69 -14.28
N LEU A 774 -5.44 22.46 -15.60
CA LEU A 774 -4.95 21.23 -16.23
C LEU A 774 -3.46 20.99 -15.96
N ASN A 775 -2.62 22.03 -16.11
CA ASN A 775 -1.17 21.91 -15.93
C ASN A 775 -0.79 21.61 -14.47
N LYS A 776 -1.63 21.96 -13.48
CA LYS A 776 -1.50 21.50 -12.09
C LYS A 776 -1.98 20.05 -11.91
N ALA A 777 -3.08 19.68 -12.56
CA ALA A 777 -3.76 18.39 -12.41
C ALA A 777 -2.86 17.17 -12.67
N VAL A 778 -1.89 17.31 -13.58
CA VAL A 778 -1.03 16.20 -14.05
C VAL A 778 -0.18 15.54 -12.94
N TYR A 779 0.09 16.23 -11.84
CA TYR A 779 1.07 15.79 -10.84
C TYR A 779 0.47 14.89 -9.74
N TYR A 780 -0.86 14.87 -9.58
CA TYR A 780 -1.56 14.08 -8.56
C TYR A 780 -2.61 13.11 -9.15
N VAL A 781 -2.51 12.78 -10.44
CA VAL A 781 -3.38 11.80 -11.12
C VAL A 781 -3.43 10.42 -10.45
N SER A 782 -2.33 10.01 -9.81
CA SER A 782 -2.22 8.72 -9.08
C SER A 782 -2.87 8.73 -7.68
N LYS A 783 -3.57 9.81 -7.33
CA LYS A 783 -4.25 9.98 -6.03
C LYS A 783 -5.77 9.93 -6.12
N ALA A 784 -6.33 10.00 -7.33
CA ALA A 784 -7.74 9.75 -7.58
C ALA A 784 -8.00 8.25 -7.79
N PHE A 785 -9.11 7.74 -7.26
CA PHE A 785 -9.56 6.35 -7.40
C PHE A 785 -11.05 6.22 -7.00
N PRO A 786 -11.73 5.10 -7.28
CA PRO A 786 -13.14 4.90 -6.92
C PRO A 786 -13.47 5.25 -5.46
N GLY A 787 -14.39 6.18 -5.26
CA GLY A 787 -14.78 6.74 -3.97
C GLY A 787 -14.11 8.08 -3.59
N ALA A 788 -13.02 8.47 -4.26
CA ALA A 788 -12.12 9.54 -3.82
C ALA A 788 -11.44 10.28 -5.01
N TRP A 789 -11.93 11.47 -5.37
CA TRP A 789 -11.54 12.17 -6.62
C TRP A 789 -10.84 13.52 -6.43
N ASN A 790 -9.86 13.79 -7.30
CA ASN A 790 -9.35 15.13 -7.54
C ASN A 790 -10.44 15.96 -8.25
N ASP A 791 -10.84 17.09 -7.68
CA ASP A 791 -11.81 18.01 -8.27
C ASP A 791 -11.10 19.21 -8.92
N LEU A 792 -11.26 19.32 -10.24
CA LEU A 792 -10.65 20.35 -11.07
C LEU A 792 -11.54 21.60 -11.21
N ASP A 793 -12.54 21.75 -10.33
CA ASP A 793 -13.58 22.77 -10.37
C ASP A 793 -14.61 22.60 -11.51
N MET A 794 -15.69 23.39 -11.42
CA MET A 794 -16.92 23.20 -12.17
C MET A 794 -16.81 23.54 -13.67
N LEU A 795 -17.63 22.90 -14.50
CA LEU A 795 -17.63 23.09 -15.95
C LEU A 795 -18.12 24.51 -16.33
N GLN A 796 -17.36 25.14 -17.24
CA GLN A 796 -17.63 26.47 -17.80
C GLN A 796 -18.33 26.40 -19.19
N VAL A 797 -18.65 25.18 -19.65
CA VAL A 797 -19.29 24.90 -20.94
C VAL A 797 -20.64 25.62 -21.03
N GLY A 798 -20.77 26.53 -22.00
CA GLY A 798 -21.98 27.34 -22.19
C GLY A 798 -22.06 28.62 -21.36
N ASN A 799 -21.02 28.97 -20.58
CA ASN A 799 -20.96 30.25 -19.87
C ASN A 799 -20.42 31.40 -20.74
N GLY A 800 -20.19 31.18 -22.04
CA GLY A 800 -19.90 32.23 -23.03
C GLY A 800 -18.47 32.80 -23.06
N GLY A 801 -17.52 32.24 -22.31
CA GLY A 801 -16.10 32.68 -22.31
C GLY A 801 -15.12 31.69 -22.94
N LEU A 802 -15.61 30.54 -23.40
CA LEU A 802 -14.87 29.54 -24.18
C LEU A 802 -15.52 29.39 -25.57
N GLN A 803 -14.69 29.21 -26.60
CA GLN A 803 -15.12 28.80 -27.94
C GLN A 803 -15.60 27.34 -27.95
N ASP A 804 -16.23 26.89 -29.04
CA ASP A 804 -16.77 25.53 -29.14
C ASP A 804 -15.69 24.45 -29.01
N ASP A 805 -14.54 24.60 -29.69
CA ASP A 805 -13.38 23.70 -29.57
C ASP A 805 -12.76 23.72 -28.15
N GLU A 806 -12.69 24.89 -27.51
CA GLU A 806 -12.20 25.06 -26.14
C GLU A 806 -13.14 24.39 -25.12
N ALA A 807 -14.46 24.49 -25.33
CA ALA A 807 -15.47 23.85 -24.49
C ALA A 807 -15.52 22.32 -24.68
N VAL A 808 -15.32 21.84 -25.92
CA VAL A 808 -15.10 20.43 -26.26
C VAL A 808 -13.83 19.91 -25.58
N ALA A 809 -12.74 20.67 -25.61
CA ALA A 809 -11.48 20.32 -24.94
C ALA A 809 -11.62 20.29 -23.41
N HIS A 810 -12.22 21.32 -22.80
CA HIS A 810 -12.54 21.40 -21.37
C HIS A 810 -13.30 20.16 -20.88
N MET A 811 -14.46 19.87 -21.50
CA MET A 811 -15.28 18.69 -21.18
C MET A 811 -14.50 17.37 -21.34
N SER A 812 -13.70 17.25 -22.40
CA SER A 812 -12.89 16.05 -22.66
C SER A 812 -11.82 15.82 -21.60
N LEU A 813 -11.14 16.89 -21.19
CA LEU A 813 -10.05 16.83 -20.22
C LEU A 813 -10.59 16.49 -18.83
N TRP A 814 -11.67 17.13 -18.38
CA TRP A 814 -12.28 16.84 -17.07
C TRP A 814 -12.77 15.40 -16.99
N ALA A 815 -13.40 14.88 -18.05
CA ALA A 815 -13.80 13.47 -18.15
C ALA A 815 -12.61 12.50 -18.18
N ALA A 816 -11.54 12.83 -18.93
CA ALA A 816 -10.32 12.01 -18.99
C ALA A 816 -9.61 11.93 -17.63
N PHE A 817 -9.50 13.06 -16.92
CA PHE A 817 -8.90 13.19 -15.59
C PHE A 817 -9.76 12.63 -14.44
N LYS A 818 -11.01 12.20 -14.70
CA LYS A 818 -11.97 11.73 -13.68
C LYS A 818 -12.35 12.82 -12.66
N SER A 819 -12.41 14.08 -13.11
CA SER A 819 -12.98 15.16 -12.32
C SER A 819 -14.50 14.96 -12.16
N PRO A 820 -15.09 15.39 -11.02
CA PRO A 820 -16.49 15.79 -10.96
C PRO A 820 -16.91 16.64 -12.17
N LEU A 821 -18.08 16.37 -12.74
CA LEU A 821 -18.66 17.12 -13.86
C LEU A 821 -19.90 17.87 -13.37
N LEU A 822 -19.67 19.01 -12.71
CA LEU A 822 -20.73 19.91 -12.27
C LEU A 822 -20.98 20.99 -13.34
N MET A 823 -22.16 20.97 -13.95
CA MET A 823 -22.65 22.02 -14.85
C MET A 823 -22.94 23.31 -14.06
N THR A 824 -22.76 24.50 -14.64
CA THR A 824 -22.97 25.78 -13.91
C THR A 824 -23.73 26.85 -14.70
N ASN A 825 -24.34 26.43 -15.81
CA ASN A 825 -24.98 27.25 -16.82
C ASN A 825 -26.49 27.44 -16.58
N VAL A 826 -27.06 28.49 -17.17
CA VAL A 826 -28.49 28.84 -17.05
C VAL A 826 -29.34 27.84 -17.85
N MET A 827 -29.77 26.74 -17.19
CA MET A 827 -30.48 25.62 -17.84
C MET A 827 -31.73 26.04 -18.64
N THR A 828 -32.41 27.12 -18.23
CA THR A 828 -33.59 27.67 -18.92
C THR A 828 -33.27 28.33 -20.27
N SER A 829 -32.02 28.71 -20.51
CA SER A 829 -31.53 29.33 -21.76
C SER A 829 -30.30 28.62 -22.34
N ILE A 830 -30.16 27.31 -22.08
CA ILE A 830 -29.12 26.46 -22.67
C ILE A 830 -29.26 26.41 -24.20
N ASP A 831 -28.13 26.52 -24.92
CA ASP A 831 -28.09 26.46 -26.37
C ASP A 831 -27.72 25.08 -26.92
N ALA A 832 -27.83 24.91 -28.24
CA ALA A 832 -27.56 23.66 -28.93
C ALA A 832 -26.09 23.18 -28.84
N PRO A 833 -25.07 24.04 -29.05
CA PRO A 833 -23.67 23.68 -28.79
C PRO A 833 -23.43 23.17 -27.37
N THR A 834 -23.92 23.89 -26.36
CA THR A 834 -23.77 23.54 -24.94
C THR A 834 -24.44 22.20 -24.61
N LEU A 835 -25.68 22.00 -25.08
CA LEU A 835 -26.41 20.74 -24.90
C LEU A 835 -25.66 19.55 -25.52
N SER A 836 -25.14 19.72 -26.75
CA SER A 836 -24.44 18.65 -27.47
C SER A 836 -23.09 18.25 -26.85
N ILE A 837 -22.40 19.19 -26.18
CA ILE A 837 -21.16 18.92 -25.43
C ILE A 837 -21.47 18.16 -24.14
N LEU A 838 -22.39 18.68 -23.33
CA LEU A 838 -22.69 18.13 -22.00
C LEU A 838 -23.48 16.81 -22.04
N GLN A 839 -24.16 16.49 -23.15
CA GLN A 839 -24.86 15.21 -23.30
C GLN A 839 -24.08 14.13 -24.06
N ASN A 840 -22.82 14.34 -24.45
CA ASN A 840 -22.07 13.33 -25.22
C ASN A 840 -21.85 12.03 -24.40
N PRO A 841 -22.52 10.91 -24.72
CA PRO A 841 -22.49 9.72 -23.89
C PRO A 841 -21.17 8.94 -24.01
N ALA A 842 -20.40 9.13 -25.08
CA ALA A 842 -19.08 8.52 -25.25
C ALA A 842 -18.05 9.15 -24.31
N VAL A 843 -18.15 10.47 -24.08
CA VAL A 843 -17.27 11.23 -23.19
C VAL A 843 -17.64 10.96 -21.73
N LEU A 844 -18.93 10.90 -21.42
CA LEU A 844 -19.41 10.48 -20.10
C LEU A 844 -18.96 9.04 -19.75
N ALA A 845 -18.89 8.13 -20.73
CA ALA A 845 -18.34 6.80 -20.53
C ALA A 845 -16.84 6.79 -20.17
N ILE A 846 -16.07 7.85 -20.50
CA ILE A 846 -14.68 8.02 -20.05
C ILE A 846 -14.61 8.60 -18.63
N SER A 847 -15.54 9.48 -18.25
CA SER A 847 -15.67 9.97 -16.87
C SER A 847 -16.06 8.85 -15.91
N GLN A 848 -17.00 8.01 -16.32
CA GLN A 848 -17.68 7.01 -15.48
C GLN A 848 -17.12 5.58 -15.64
N ASP A 849 -15.90 5.42 -16.19
CA ASP A 849 -15.30 4.10 -16.40
C ASP A 849 -14.92 3.41 -15.05
N PRO A 850 -15.33 2.16 -14.80
CA PRO A 850 -15.08 1.44 -13.53
C PRO A 850 -13.62 1.24 -13.13
N ALA A 851 -12.67 1.37 -14.05
CA ALA A 851 -11.24 1.31 -13.72
C ALA A 851 -10.80 2.54 -12.90
N GLY A 852 -11.58 3.62 -12.94
CA GLY A 852 -11.38 4.81 -12.12
C GLY A 852 -10.05 5.55 -12.36
N SER A 853 -9.38 5.27 -13.47
CA SER A 853 -8.02 5.75 -13.74
C SER A 853 -8.04 7.10 -14.46
N SER A 854 -7.45 8.12 -13.84
CA SER A 854 -7.16 9.41 -14.48
C SER A 854 -6.07 9.24 -15.55
N VAL A 855 -6.22 9.92 -16.70
CA VAL A 855 -5.17 9.91 -17.71
C VAL A 855 -3.87 10.54 -17.19
N SER A 856 -2.73 9.96 -17.57
CA SER A 856 -1.41 10.52 -17.28
C SER A 856 -0.89 11.32 -18.47
N ARG A 857 -0.23 12.45 -18.20
CA ARG A 857 0.53 13.20 -19.21
C ARG A 857 1.76 12.39 -19.60
N ILE A 858 1.89 12.05 -20.89
CA ILE A 858 3.05 11.35 -21.44
C ILE A 858 4.12 12.36 -21.86
N TRP A 859 3.72 13.44 -22.55
CA TRP A 859 4.60 14.57 -22.86
C TRP A 859 3.84 15.90 -22.95
N ARG A 860 4.58 16.99 -22.73
CA ARG A 860 4.23 18.39 -23.06
C ARG A 860 5.35 18.91 -23.94
N ASN A 861 5.04 19.21 -25.20
CA ASN A 861 5.99 19.68 -26.20
C ASN A 861 5.59 21.08 -26.67
N TRP A 862 6.52 21.81 -27.28
CA TRP A 862 6.27 23.12 -27.87
C TRP A 862 6.27 23.01 -29.39
N ALA A 863 5.24 23.56 -30.04
CA ALA A 863 5.12 23.63 -31.49
C ALA A 863 5.97 24.78 -32.06
N ALA A 864 6.19 24.77 -33.38
CA ALA A 864 7.04 25.76 -34.07
C ALA A 864 6.53 27.22 -34.01
N ASP A 865 5.28 27.44 -33.56
CA ASP A 865 4.72 28.78 -33.29
C ASP A 865 4.74 29.15 -31.79
N GLY A 866 5.49 28.44 -30.97
CA GLY A 866 5.68 28.72 -29.54
C GLY A 866 4.51 28.29 -28.64
N SER A 867 3.47 27.66 -29.20
CA SER A 867 2.34 27.13 -28.43
C SER A 867 2.60 25.73 -27.87
N GLU A 868 1.99 25.39 -26.74
CA GLU A 868 2.12 24.06 -26.15
C GLU A 868 1.18 23.02 -26.79
N ILE A 869 1.63 21.78 -26.86
CA ILE A 869 0.88 20.60 -27.27
C ILE A 869 1.11 19.48 -26.26
N GLN A 870 0.08 18.70 -25.93
CA GLN A 870 0.17 17.67 -24.89
C GLN A 870 -0.42 16.33 -25.37
N LEU A 871 0.20 15.24 -24.94
CA LEU A 871 -0.33 13.88 -25.05
C LEU A 871 -0.68 13.36 -23.65
N PHE A 872 -1.89 12.86 -23.49
CA PHE A 872 -2.30 12.07 -22.33
C PHE A 872 -2.75 10.67 -22.75
N SER A 873 -2.52 9.69 -21.90
CA SER A 873 -2.94 8.30 -22.09
C SER A 873 -3.42 7.71 -20.77
N GLY A 874 -4.42 6.83 -20.81
CA GLY A 874 -4.92 6.11 -19.64
C GLY A 874 -5.71 4.86 -20.02
N SER A 875 -5.68 3.84 -19.16
CA SER A 875 -6.38 2.57 -19.42
C SER A 875 -7.83 2.59 -18.95
N LEU A 876 -8.69 1.90 -19.68
CA LEU A 876 -10.13 1.79 -19.45
C LEU A 876 -10.53 0.35 -19.12
N THR A 877 -11.75 0.17 -18.61
CA THR A 877 -12.30 -1.16 -18.34
C THR A 877 -12.43 -1.97 -19.63
N GLY A 878 -12.02 -3.23 -19.58
CA GLY A 878 -11.99 -4.14 -20.74
C GLY A 878 -10.68 -4.16 -21.53
N GLY A 879 -9.69 -3.32 -21.17
CA GLY A 879 -8.39 -3.28 -21.85
C GLY A 879 -8.32 -2.33 -23.05
N ASP A 880 -9.34 -1.48 -23.22
CA ASP A 880 -9.24 -0.29 -24.08
C ASP A 880 -8.30 0.75 -23.47
N GLN A 881 -7.81 1.67 -24.29
CA GLN A 881 -7.01 2.82 -23.86
C GLN A 881 -7.69 4.13 -24.32
N VAL A 882 -7.79 5.13 -23.45
CA VAL A 882 -8.12 6.51 -23.85
C VAL A 882 -6.82 7.25 -24.18
N VAL A 883 -6.84 7.99 -25.29
CA VAL A 883 -5.74 8.83 -25.77
C VAL A 883 -6.27 10.23 -26.02
N VAL A 884 -5.53 11.24 -25.54
CA VAL A 884 -5.91 12.65 -25.64
C VAL A 884 -4.77 13.41 -26.31
N LEU A 885 -5.02 13.95 -27.51
CA LEU A 885 -4.10 14.85 -28.20
C LEU A 885 -4.64 16.28 -28.06
N LEU A 886 -3.99 17.09 -27.22
CA LEU A 886 -4.42 18.46 -26.89
C LEU A 886 -3.56 19.48 -27.64
N ASN A 887 -4.20 20.39 -28.37
CA ASN A 887 -3.55 21.48 -29.07
C ASN A 887 -3.77 22.82 -28.36
N GLY A 888 -2.83 23.26 -27.51
CA GLY A 888 -2.85 24.59 -26.90
C GLY A 888 -2.45 25.73 -27.85
N GLY A 889 -2.39 25.49 -29.17
CA GLY A 889 -2.02 26.48 -30.18
C GLY A 889 -3.20 27.07 -30.95
N SER A 890 -3.05 28.32 -31.37
CA SER A 890 -4.05 29.12 -32.10
C SER A 890 -4.26 28.70 -33.57
N LYS A 891 -3.76 27.53 -33.98
CA LYS A 891 -3.87 26.98 -35.34
C LYS A 891 -4.11 25.48 -35.30
N THR A 892 -5.06 25.02 -36.11
CA THR A 892 -5.31 23.60 -36.39
C THR A 892 -4.05 22.92 -36.94
N ARG A 893 -3.75 21.70 -36.47
CA ARG A 893 -2.54 20.95 -36.84
C ARG A 893 -2.75 19.44 -36.79
N GLU A 894 -2.00 18.69 -37.59
CA GLU A 894 -1.90 17.24 -37.37
C GLU A 894 -1.07 16.99 -36.11
N MET A 895 -1.66 16.28 -35.15
CA MET A 895 -0.96 15.70 -33.99
C MET A 895 -0.88 14.19 -34.13
N ASN A 896 0.16 13.60 -33.57
CA ASN A 896 0.37 12.15 -33.62
C ASN A 896 1.02 11.62 -32.32
N ALA A 897 0.85 10.32 -32.09
CA ALA A 897 1.47 9.57 -31.01
C ALA A 897 1.71 8.13 -31.44
N THR A 898 2.87 7.56 -31.16
CA THR A 898 3.15 6.15 -31.43
C THR A 898 2.45 5.25 -30.41
N LEU A 899 2.27 3.97 -30.73
CA LEU A 899 1.85 2.99 -29.72
C LEU A 899 2.86 2.90 -28.56
N GLU A 900 4.14 3.22 -28.80
CA GLU A 900 5.19 3.22 -27.77
C GLU A 900 5.06 4.41 -26.80
N ASP A 901 4.60 5.59 -27.28
CA ASP A 901 4.19 6.72 -26.42
C ASP A 901 2.92 6.37 -25.62
N ILE A 902 1.89 5.86 -26.32
CA ILE A 902 0.57 5.59 -25.74
C ILE A 902 0.65 4.55 -24.63
N PHE A 903 1.47 3.50 -24.81
CA PHE A 903 1.67 2.43 -23.84
C PHE A 903 2.98 2.56 -23.04
N TRP A 904 3.57 3.75 -22.96
CA TRP A 904 4.81 4.06 -22.21
C TRP A 904 4.79 3.51 -20.77
N GLN A 905 3.67 3.63 -20.07
CA GLN A 905 3.51 3.15 -18.69
C GLN A 905 3.40 1.61 -18.57
N SER A 906 3.19 0.89 -19.68
CA SER A 906 3.06 -0.58 -19.72
C SER A 906 4.37 -1.31 -20.01
N GLY A 907 5.45 -0.61 -20.39
CA GLY A 907 6.74 -1.24 -20.68
C GLY A 907 7.80 -0.25 -21.15
N VAL A 908 9.03 -0.44 -20.69
CA VAL A 908 10.20 0.39 -21.04
C VAL A 908 10.48 0.30 -22.54
N GLU A 909 10.78 1.43 -23.21
CA GLU A 909 11.30 1.46 -24.60
C GLU A 909 10.53 0.56 -25.59
N GLY A 910 9.19 0.70 -25.62
CA GLY A 910 8.33 -0.01 -26.57
C GLY A 910 8.14 -1.52 -26.31
N THR A 911 8.60 -2.03 -25.16
CA THR A 911 8.48 -3.46 -24.79
C THR A 911 7.09 -3.89 -24.32
N ALA A 912 6.15 -2.94 -24.13
CA ALA A 912 4.76 -3.23 -23.76
C ALA A 912 4.09 -4.16 -24.79
N SER A 913 3.39 -5.20 -24.34
CA SER A 913 2.77 -6.19 -25.25
C SER A 913 1.72 -5.57 -26.18
N GLN A 914 1.05 -4.52 -25.72
CA GLN A 914 0.08 -3.72 -26.46
C GLN A 914 0.69 -3.06 -27.72
N VAL A 915 1.99 -2.74 -27.72
CA VAL A 915 2.70 -2.19 -28.88
C VAL A 915 2.77 -3.19 -30.03
N GLN A 916 2.78 -4.49 -29.72
CA GLN A 916 2.82 -5.57 -30.71
C GLN A 916 1.43 -5.97 -31.24
N GLN A 917 0.38 -5.26 -30.83
CA GLN A 917 -1.01 -5.51 -31.25
C GLN A 917 -1.50 -4.46 -32.25
N ALA A 918 -2.47 -4.82 -33.08
CA ALA A 918 -3.20 -3.87 -33.92
C ALA A 918 -4.37 -3.28 -33.12
N TRP A 919 -4.64 -1.98 -33.30
CA TRP A 919 -5.68 -1.25 -32.57
C TRP A 919 -6.64 -0.58 -33.54
N ASP A 920 -7.93 -0.57 -33.22
CA ASP A 920 -8.92 0.30 -33.85
C ASP A 920 -9.05 1.60 -33.05
N VAL A 921 -9.05 2.72 -33.76
CA VAL A 921 -9.12 4.07 -33.18
C VAL A 921 -10.52 4.62 -33.43
N TYR A 922 -11.20 4.98 -32.35
CA TYR A 922 -12.51 5.61 -32.36
C TYR A 922 -12.40 7.04 -31.86
N ASP A 923 -13.07 7.96 -32.54
CA ASP A 923 -13.26 9.35 -32.15
C ASP A 923 -14.56 9.46 -31.34
N LEU A 924 -14.45 9.97 -30.10
CA LEU A 924 -15.58 10.08 -29.17
C LEU A 924 -16.46 11.32 -29.42
N TRP A 925 -16.03 12.25 -30.27
CA TRP A 925 -16.79 13.43 -30.69
C TRP A 925 -17.41 13.29 -32.07
N ALA A 926 -16.99 12.32 -32.89
CA ALA A 926 -17.54 12.08 -34.22
C ALA A 926 -19.05 11.78 -34.28
N ASN A 927 -19.69 11.40 -33.15
CA ASN A 927 -21.14 11.21 -33.02
C ASN A 927 -21.79 12.26 -32.10
N ARG A 928 -21.18 13.45 -31.96
CA ARG A 928 -21.78 14.60 -31.26
C ARG A 928 -23.15 14.93 -31.85
N LEU A 929 -24.09 15.27 -30.99
CA LEU A 929 -25.44 15.69 -31.38
C LEU A 929 -25.38 16.97 -32.24
N ASP A 930 -26.02 16.96 -33.40
CA ASP A 930 -26.02 18.12 -34.29
C ASP A 930 -26.88 19.28 -33.75
N ASN A 931 -26.60 20.50 -34.19
CA ASN A 931 -27.27 21.70 -33.69
C ASN A 931 -28.76 21.77 -34.04
N ALA A 932 -29.25 21.11 -35.10
CA ALA A 932 -30.68 21.11 -35.42
C ALA A 932 -31.45 20.15 -34.50
N THR A 933 -30.95 18.94 -34.30
CA THR A 933 -31.52 17.98 -33.34
C THR A 933 -31.42 18.48 -31.90
N ALA A 934 -30.31 19.11 -31.51
CA ALA A 934 -30.16 19.73 -30.20
C ALA A 934 -31.19 20.85 -29.97
N ASN A 935 -31.39 21.75 -30.95
CA ASN A 935 -32.46 22.76 -30.88
C ASN A 935 -33.87 22.14 -30.82
N ALA A 936 -34.12 21.03 -31.53
CA ALA A 936 -35.41 20.33 -31.45
C ALA A 936 -35.66 19.72 -30.04
N ILE A 937 -34.62 19.25 -29.36
CA ILE A 937 -34.73 18.79 -27.95
C ILE A 937 -34.96 19.99 -27.02
N ILE A 938 -34.24 21.10 -27.19
CA ILE A 938 -34.40 22.33 -26.39
C ILE A 938 -35.84 22.85 -26.48
N ASN A 939 -36.41 22.88 -27.69
CA ASN A 939 -37.75 23.37 -27.98
C ASN A 939 -38.86 22.34 -27.71
N GLY A 940 -38.53 21.10 -27.31
CA GLY A 940 -39.51 20.04 -27.07
C GLY A 940 -40.21 19.50 -28.33
N THR A 941 -39.65 19.75 -29.51
CA THR A 941 -40.21 19.36 -30.82
C THR A 941 -39.56 18.10 -31.41
N ALA A 942 -38.59 17.49 -30.73
CA ALA A 942 -37.96 16.24 -31.16
C ALA A 942 -38.94 15.05 -31.08
N THR A 943 -39.33 14.50 -32.23
CA THR A 943 -40.42 13.51 -32.37
C THR A 943 -40.01 12.03 -32.34
N THR A 944 -38.72 11.70 -32.22
CA THR A 944 -38.24 10.32 -32.29
C THR A 944 -37.25 9.95 -31.18
N ALA A 945 -37.46 8.79 -30.56
CA ALA A 945 -36.56 8.24 -29.54
C ALA A 945 -35.22 7.71 -30.10
N SER A 946 -35.04 7.70 -31.42
CA SER A 946 -33.82 7.22 -32.11
C SER A 946 -32.71 8.27 -32.23
N SER A 947 -33.00 9.54 -31.99
CA SER A 947 -32.06 10.66 -32.11
C SER A 947 -31.30 10.98 -30.82
N ARG A 948 -31.72 10.41 -29.68
CA ARG A 948 -31.17 10.71 -28.35
C ARG A 948 -30.73 9.43 -27.63
N PHE A 949 -29.57 9.47 -26.99
CA PHE A 949 -29.14 8.37 -26.13
C PHE A 949 -29.97 8.34 -24.84
N ASN A 950 -30.52 7.17 -24.52
CA ASN A 950 -31.33 6.94 -23.33
C ASN A 950 -30.71 5.79 -22.53
N ALA A 951 -29.95 6.12 -21.47
CA ALA A 951 -29.37 5.10 -20.60
C ALA A 951 -30.41 4.46 -19.67
N THR A 952 -31.46 5.19 -19.27
CA THR A 952 -32.58 4.65 -18.46
C THR A 952 -33.26 3.46 -19.15
N ALA A 953 -33.50 3.55 -20.47
CA ALA A 953 -34.00 2.44 -21.29
C ALA A 953 -33.02 1.26 -21.45
N ARG A 954 -31.77 1.43 -21.00
CA ARG A 954 -30.70 0.41 -20.97
C ARG A 954 -30.32 0.02 -19.53
N GLY A 955 -31.15 0.32 -18.52
CA GLY A 955 -30.91 -0.03 -17.10
C GLY A 955 -30.34 1.11 -16.23
N GLY A 956 -30.23 2.32 -16.76
CA GLY A 956 -29.74 3.53 -16.07
C GLY A 956 -28.23 3.75 -16.21
N ALA A 957 -27.80 5.02 -16.18
CA ALA A 957 -26.41 5.45 -16.40
C ALA A 957 -25.37 4.58 -15.66
N LYS A 958 -25.57 4.34 -14.36
CA LYS A 958 -24.65 3.54 -13.51
C LYS A 958 -24.52 2.08 -13.95
N HIS A 959 -25.56 1.46 -14.52
CA HIS A 959 -25.48 0.11 -15.08
C HIS A 959 -24.85 0.09 -16.47
N VAL A 960 -25.08 1.14 -17.26
CA VAL A 960 -24.61 1.28 -18.65
C VAL A 960 -23.10 1.58 -18.71
N TYR A 961 -22.63 2.55 -17.92
CA TYR A 961 -21.21 2.89 -17.87
C TYR A 961 -20.36 1.85 -17.12
N ALA A 962 -20.98 1.00 -16.30
CA ALA A 962 -20.30 -0.12 -15.64
C ALA A 962 -19.92 -1.29 -16.58
N GLN A 963 -20.29 -1.23 -17.86
CA GLN A 963 -20.04 -2.28 -18.85
C GLN A 963 -18.99 -1.85 -19.86
N VAL A 964 -18.16 -2.80 -20.31
CA VAL A 964 -17.31 -2.62 -21.48
C VAL A 964 -18.21 -2.43 -22.71
N PRO A 965 -18.22 -1.26 -23.38
CA PRO A 965 -19.17 -1.04 -24.47
C PRO A 965 -18.85 -1.93 -25.67
N ALA A 966 -19.86 -2.49 -26.34
CA ALA A 966 -19.65 -3.28 -27.55
C ALA A 966 -19.08 -2.42 -28.69
N SER A 967 -18.19 -2.96 -29.52
CA SER A 967 -17.53 -2.21 -30.61
C SER A 967 -18.50 -1.64 -31.66
N SER A 968 -19.73 -2.15 -31.70
CA SER A 968 -20.84 -1.69 -32.54
C SER A 968 -21.69 -0.58 -31.90
N ASP A 969 -21.51 -0.25 -30.62
CA ASP A 969 -22.33 0.76 -29.93
C ASP A 969 -21.79 2.18 -30.15
N LYS A 970 -22.20 2.75 -31.28
CA LYS A 970 -21.83 4.10 -31.74
C LYS A 970 -21.99 5.22 -30.69
N TRP A 971 -22.82 5.02 -29.67
CA TRP A 971 -23.06 6.01 -28.62
C TRP A 971 -21.98 5.99 -27.54
N LEU A 972 -21.43 4.82 -27.19
CA LEU A 972 -20.46 4.67 -26.10
C LEU A 972 -19.02 4.47 -26.60
N MET A 973 -18.87 4.03 -27.85
CA MET A 973 -17.58 3.91 -28.54
C MET A 973 -17.22 5.14 -29.39
N GLY A 974 -18.18 6.03 -29.69
CA GLY A 974 -17.99 7.02 -30.76
C GLY A 974 -17.98 6.37 -32.14
N SER A 975 -17.24 6.93 -33.10
CA SER A 975 -17.10 6.36 -34.46
C SER A 975 -15.66 5.98 -34.78
N LYS A 976 -15.47 4.80 -35.38
CA LYS A 976 -14.15 4.32 -35.81
C LYS A 976 -13.61 5.18 -36.96
N VAL A 977 -12.50 5.86 -36.72
CA VAL A 977 -11.85 6.77 -37.69
C VAL A 977 -10.62 6.15 -38.36
N SER A 978 -9.93 5.21 -37.71
CA SER A 978 -8.79 4.50 -38.31
C SER A 978 -8.48 3.15 -37.64
N SER A 979 -7.46 2.47 -38.16
CA SER A 979 -6.79 1.36 -37.48
C SER A 979 -5.28 1.61 -37.49
N VAL A 980 -4.61 1.30 -36.38
CA VAL A 980 -3.15 1.36 -36.23
C VAL A 980 -2.61 -0.06 -36.14
N GLN A 981 -1.52 -0.33 -36.88
CA GLN A 981 -0.84 -1.63 -36.88
C GLN A 981 0.15 -1.73 -35.71
N PRO A 982 0.70 -2.92 -35.38
CA PRO A 982 1.78 -3.06 -34.41
C PRO A 982 2.92 -2.07 -34.67
N ARG A 983 3.42 -1.41 -33.61
CA ARG A 983 4.38 -0.28 -33.66
C ARG A 983 3.97 0.93 -34.51
N GLY A 984 2.70 1.05 -34.87
CA GLY A 984 2.18 2.15 -35.66
C GLY A 984 2.00 3.47 -34.88
N THR A 985 1.41 4.45 -35.55
CA THR A 985 1.16 5.79 -35.03
C THR A 985 -0.31 6.17 -35.15
N VAL A 986 -0.92 6.62 -34.06
CA VAL A 986 -2.22 7.32 -34.08
C VAL A 986 -1.99 8.73 -34.62
N ARG A 987 -2.87 9.22 -35.50
CA ARG A 987 -2.85 10.58 -36.06
C ARG A 987 -4.25 11.20 -36.00
N ALA A 988 -4.32 12.50 -35.71
CA ALA A 988 -5.56 13.28 -35.77
C ALA A 988 -5.25 14.73 -36.16
N ASN A 989 -6.15 15.36 -36.91
CA ASN A 989 -6.13 16.82 -37.09
C ASN A 989 -6.86 17.46 -35.91
N VAL A 990 -6.13 18.21 -35.08
CA VAL A 990 -6.64 18.81 -33.84
C VAL A 990 -6.87 20.31 -34.09
N PRO A 991 -8.09 20.85 -33.84
CA PRO A 991 -8.42 22.26 -33.98
C PRO A 991 -7.56 23.20 -33.12
N ALA A 992 -7.62 24.51 -33.40
CA ALA A 992 -7.01 25.52 -32.53
C ALA A 992 -7.64 25.50 -31.14
N HIS A 993 -6.82 25.45 -30.08
CA HIS A 993 -7.25 25.24 -28.68
C HIS A 993 -8.12 23.97 -28.45
N GLY A 994 -8.18 23.07 -29.44
CA GLY A 994 -9.04 21.90 -29.44
C GLY A 994 -8.34 20.62 -28.99
N VAL A 995 -9.08 19.51 -29.06
CA VAL A 995 -8.62 18.17 -28.66
C VAL A 995 -9.06 17.11 -29.66
N ALA A 996 -8.25 16.06 -29.85
CA ALA A 996 -8.75 14.77 -30.32
C ALA A 996 -8.80 13.81 -29.12
N LEU A 997 -10.03 13.48 -28.69
CA LEU A 997 -10.30 12.52 -27.63
C LEU A 997 -10.65 11.17 -28.27
N LEU A 998 -9.74 10.21 -28.13
CA LEU A 998 -9.76 8.95 -28.86
C LEU A 998 -9.86 7.75 -27.90
N ARG A 999 -10.61 6.72 -28.31
CA ARG A 999 -10.63 5.40 -27.66
C ARG A 999 -9.99 4.37 -28.58
N LEU A 1000 -8.96 3.71 -28.08
CA LEU A 1000 -8.26 2.63 -28.74
C LEU A 1000 -8.78 1.29 -28.21
N ARG A 1001 -9.14 0.39 -29.13
CA ARG A 1001 -9.53 -1.00 -28.83
C ARG A 1001 -8.65 -1.98 -29.59
N ALA A 1002 -8.12 -2.99 -28.92
CA ALA A 1002 -7.32 -4.03 -29.57
C ALA A 1002 -8.17 -4.79 -30.60
N LYS A 1003 -7.62 -5.04 -31.78
CA LYS A 1003 -8.22 -5.97 -32.74
C LYS A 1003 -8.05 -7.39 -32.21
N GLN A 1004 -9.17 -8.09 -32.04
CA GLN A 1004 -9.13 -9.53 -31.82
C GLN A 1004 -8.52 -10.21 -33.05
N THR A 1005 -7.49 -11.03 -32.83
CA THR A 1005 -6.96 -11.98 -33.81
C THR A 1005 -7.91 -13.17 -33.88
N ASN A 1006 -8.33 -13.56 -35.09
CA ASN A 1006 -9.35 -14.60 -35.32
C ASN A 1006 -8.91 -16.05 -34.97
N ASP A 1007 -7.79 -16.22 -34.24
CA ASP A 1007 -7.19 -17.52 -33.94
C ASP A 1007 -7.59 -18.09 -32.55
N GLU A 1008 -8.47 -17.40 -31.81
CA GLU A 1008 -9.09 -17.90 -30.56
C GLU A 1008 -10.64 -17.82 -30.61
N LEU A 1009 -11.25 -18.69 -31.42
CA LEU A 1009 -12.70 -18.97 -31.47
C LEU A 1009 -12.98 -20.48 -31.42
#